data_AF-A0A165XF70-F1
#
_entry.id   AF-A0A165XF70-F1
#
_cell.length_a   1.000
_cell.length_b   1.000
_cell.length_c   1.000
_cell.angle_alpha   90.00
_cell.angle_beta   90.00
_cell.angle_gamma   90.00
#
_symmetry.space_group_name_H-M   'P 1'
#
loop_
_entity.id
_entity.type
_entity.pdbx_description
1 polymer ?
#
loop_
_entity_poly.entity_id
_entity_poly.type
_entity_poly.pdbx_seq_one_letter_code
_entity_poly.pdbx_strand_id
1 'polypeptide(L)'
;MLISQLLNPEPASRPAEHVRTSDASVNSSTLTTAVLPIPTSSTPIDGPDDSNILSVQENVYLNRKTTLVKLFTYTRNAAAVEYPATHAQRPVGHLFEVDPDDWFNPRLNFAYSQGEPSGSRTTENGKAIFCQLLVDTDGNKVPCKVSQFTCQGCKVCPYADMESLQAPHEMATRDQLRLRLQESQKLLNVDITQRALFSKTLSLYRAYRVHGCLGPASPSVFPTPPPEDTEDAWLTRLQQILRGHDAKVQNRCFPLGTGWKGLVHLKSLQDEKMPPEDCYIRYMAEIPLEGLPTHDEDDPEPAVSTDRMLRVIICMKPASSRRLLAAQYVQSDIAFKRVAGFLEFELGGLDLSANIAVTYCRVYLNRQTAYAHAFVFKQIEQIVREDTGTSLQWRHLHSDSLEDHVGILQWAGDQHGGQAKGLGLHLQSIAAALPPRYDLHQTHRLLSSLTVYEHLWRIFRLCRIHVERNIKTSSVPENVKHKMRSLICVTHHDFEGTLRDISKEGGKKGADWVQDKICCKFAFPGICWERSFIPRPIWQVANSTMNVLESLHADVNREGKFCSLVGGVKKGQFFDDMKLRSLEAFERTGVRPSYKSGHKSENISQGLKRSMVARRKTLASEDDNIHTANKRLRSANDDVSRASTDLSQAQRRLESYPENDGFVRELKKAERRKGAADADFAKVLASSSSVKGTGTGRVGLLLPNDP
;
A
#
# COMPACT_ATOMS: atom_id res chain seq x y z
N MET A 1 37.37 11.10 2.28
CA MET A 1 38.29 12.23 2.42
C MET A 1 38.12 13.08 1.17
N LEU A 2 37.68 14.34 1.15
CA LEU A 2 37.40 15.35 2.17
C LEU A 2 35.96 15.85 2.02
N ILE A 3 35.24 15.98 3.14
CA ILE A 3 34.16 16.96 3.31
C ILE A 3 34.61 17.78 4.52
N SER A 4 34.90 19.06 4.32
CA SER A 4 35.05 20.06 5.37
C SER A 4 34.97 21.44 4.71
N GLN A 5 34.41 22.41 5.44
CA GLN A 5 34.27 23.85 5.13
C GLN A 5 33.01 24.17 4.29
N LEU A 6 32.00 24.91 4.74
CA LEU A 6 31.90 25.92 5.81
C LEU A 6 30.48 25.96 6.41
N LEU A 7 30.40 26.00 7.75
CA LEU A 7 29.29 26.47 8.56
C LEU A 7 29.70 27.81 9.19
N ASN A 8 28.70 28.67 9.42
CA ASN A 8 28.66 29.95 10.16
C ASN A 8 28.58 31.22 9.31
N PRO A 9 27.58 32.07 9.63
CA PRO A 9 27.92 33.42 10.06
C PRO A 9 27.29 33.76 11.42
N GLU A 10 28.11 34.42 12.25
CA GLU A 10 27.75 35.03 13.53
C GLU A 10 27.12 36.44 13.35
N PRO A 11 26.55 37.04 14.41
CA PRO A 11 25.52 38.08 14.33
C PRO A 11 26.10 39.50 14.28
N ALA A 12 25.41 40.41 13.59
CA ALA A 12 25.74 41.84 13.61
C ALA A 12 24.66 42.64 14.36
N SER A 13 25.16 43.47 15.27
CA SER A 13 24.50 44.35 16.24
C SER A 13 23.73 45.53 15.65
N ARG A 14 22.71 45.98 16.40
CA ARG A 14 22.00 47.28 16.25
C ARG A 14 22.93 48.49 16.44
N PRO A 15 22.48 49.69 16.00
CA PRO A 15 21.99 50.68 16.97
C PRO A 15 20.69 51.40 16.56
N ALA A 16 20.01 51.99 17.56
CA ALA A 16 18.88 52.92 17.51
C ALA A 16 19.34 54.33 17.04
N GLU A 17 18.53 55.26 16.51
CA GLU A 17 17.40 55.98 17.14
C GLU A 17 16.55 56.80 16.13
N HIS A 18 15.33 57.11 16.60
CA HIS A 18 14.22 57.99 16.16
C HIS A 18 14.40 59.15 15.15
N VAL A 19 13.37 59.38 14.31
CA VAL A 19 12.55 60.63 14.20
C VAL A 19 11.15 60.32 13.60
N ARG A 20 10.10 60.98 14.13
CA ARG A 20 8.67 60.97 13.75
C ARG A 20 8.35 61.85 12.53
N THR A 21 7.33 61.47 11.74
CA THR A 21 6.24 62.31 11.14
C THR A 21 5.29 61.36 10.36
N SER A 22 4.09 61.06 10.87
CA SER A 22 2.77 61.67 10.57
C SER A 22 2.19 61.41 9.17
N ASP A 23 1.02 60.73 9.19
CA ASP A 23 -0.14 60.79 8.29
C ASP A 23 -0.05 60.30 6.82
N ALA A 24 -0.75 59.21 6.50
CA ALA A 24 -2.08 59.28 5.89
C ALA A 24 -2.62 57.88 5.53
N SER A 25 -3.89 57.68 5.81
CA SER A 25 -4.71 56.47 5.69
C SER A 25 -4.97 56.00 4.26
N VAL A 26 -4.94 54.69 4.04
CA VAL A 26 -5.87 54.01 3.11
C VAL A 26 -6.30 52.68 3.72
N ASN A 27 -7.61 52.56 3.97
CA ASN A 27 -8.28 51.39 4.52
C ASN A 27 -8.17 50.18 3.58
N SER A 28 -7.69 49.04 4.10
CA SER A 28 -7.96 47.72 3.53
C SER A 28 -8.50 46.81 4.64
N SER A 29 -9.80 46.60 4.59
CA SER A 29 -10.56 45.70 5.46
C SER A 29 -10.14 44.26 5.21
N THR A 30 -9.36 43.72 6.15
CA THR A 30 -9.04 42.30 6.26
C THR A 30 -10.27 41.56 6.80
N LEU A 31 -10.91 40.76 5.94
CA LEU A 31 -11.86 39.74 6.35
C LEU A 31 -11.09 38.62 7.07
N THR A 32 -10.98 38.75 8.39
CA THR A 32 -10.56 37.69 9.31
C THR A 32 -11.52 36.51 9.14
N THR A 33 -11.03 35.38 8.63
CA THR A 33 -11.78 34.12 8.61
C THR A 33 -11.97 33.67 10.05
N ALA A 34 -13.20 33.84 10.55
CA ALA A 34 -13.62 33.43 11.88
C ALA A 34 -13.43 31.92 12.03
N VAL A 35 -12.58 31.53 12.99
CA VAL A 35 -12.53 30.18 13.53
C VAL A 35 -13.86 29.95 14.26
N LEU A 36 -14.70 29.07 13.71
CA LEU A 36 -15.94 28.65 14.38
C LEU A 36 -15.61 27.94 15.70
N PRO A 37 -16.22 28.32 16.84
CA PRO A 37 -16.08 27.58 18.08
C PRO A 37 -16.79 26.23 17.98
N ILE A 38 -16.07 25.16 18.31
CA ILE A 38 -16.62 23.81 18.48
C ILE A 38 -17.51 23.81 19.73
N PRO A 39 -18.72 23.23 19.70
CA PRO A 39 -19.62 23.25 20.84
C PRO A 39 -19.04 22.46 22.02
N THR A 40 -18.77 23.17 23.11
CA THR A 40 -18.50 22.62 24.43
C THR A 40 -19.82 22.19 25.07
N SER A 41 -20.15 20.92 24.91
CA SER A 41 -21.16 20.19 25.69
C SER A 41 -20.69 18.73 25.70
N SER A 42 -20.03 18.27 26.74
CA SER A 42 -20.68 17.82 27.97
C SER A 42 -19.59 17.51 29.01
N THR A 43 -19.86 17.91 30.26
CA THR A 43 -19.30 17.45 31.55
C THR A 43 -17.89 16.83 31.61
N PRO A 44 -16.97 17.37 32.44
CA PRO A 44 -15.70 16.71 32.73
C PRO A 44 -16.00 15.38 33.44
N ILE A 45 -15.63 14.26 32.82
CA ILE A 45 -15.59 12.97 33.49
C ILE A 45 -14.23 12.92 34.19
N ASP A 46 -14.27 12.91 35.51
CA ASP A 46 -13.10 12.82 36.40
C ASP A 46 -12.20 11.63 36.04
N GLY A 47 -10.89 11.89 35.96
CA GLY A 47 -9.79 10.98 36.31
C GLY A 47 -9.65 9.62 35.59
N PRO A 48 -8.56 8.88 35.84
CA PRO A 48 -8.57 7.43 35.63
C PRO A 48 -9.71 6.84 36.47
N ASP A 49 -10.28 5.73 36.03
CA ASP A 49 -11.40 5.04 36.67
C ASP A 49 -11.04 4.56 38.10
N ASP A 50 -11.03 5.49 39.07
CA ASP A 50 -10.69 5.31 40.49
C ASP A 50 -11.69 4.39 41.21
N SER A 51 -12.79 4.02 40.54
CA SER A 51 -13.84 3.13 41.04
C SER A 51 -13.34 1.72 41.40
N ASN A 52 -12.16 1.31 40.91
CA ASN A 52 -11.61 -0.02 41.10
C ASN A 52 -10.48 -0.11 42.16
N ILE A 53 -10.04 1.01 42.74
CA ILE A 53 -8.96 1.04 43.74
C ILE A 53 -9.57 0.91 45.14
N LEU A 54 -9.29 -0.19 45.82
CA LEU A 54 -9.71 -0.45 47.20
C LEU A 54 -8.92 0.36 48.23
N SER A 55 -7.61 0.45 48.03
CA SER A 55 -6.73 1.18 48.95
C SER A 55 -5.41 1.56 48.30
N VAL A 56 -4.79 2.62 48.82
CA VAL A 56 -3.44 3.06 48.47
C VAL A 56 -2.63 3.14 49.74
N GLN A 57 -1.48 2.47 49.78
CA GLN A 57 -0.53 2.52 50.89
C GLN A 57 0.79 3.09 50.40
N GLU A 58 1.49 3.84 51.25
CA GLU A 58 2.80 4.42 50.92
C GLU A 58 3.93 3.71 51.68
N ASN A 59 5.13 3.69 51.08
CA ASN A 59 6.36 3.15 51.69
C ASN A 59 6.23 1.71 52.20
N VAL A 60 5.65 0.82 51.38
CA VAL A 60 5.39 -0.57 51.77
C VAL A 60 6.65 -1.42 51.64
N TYR A 61 7.10 -1.99 52.75
CA TYR A 61 8.27 -2.86 52.80
C TYR A 61 7.91 -4.28 52.32
N LEU A 62 8.60 -4.75 51.26
CA LEU A 62 8.41 -6.12 50.73
C LEU A 62 9.45 -7.10 51.28
N ASN A 63 10.70 -6.68 51.28
CA ASN A 63 11.85 -7.47 51.73
C ASN A 63 13.08 -6.56 51.90
N ARG A 64 14.20 -7.14 52.36
CA ARG A 64 15.45 -6.41 52.68
C ARG A 64 16.01 -5.56 51.53
N LYS A 65 15.60 -5.81 50.28
CA LYS A 65 16.08 -5.13 49.07
C LYS A 65 15.00 -4.29 48.37
N THR A 66 13.74 -4.34 48.80
CA THR A 66 12.63 -3.73 48.05
C THR A 66 11.64 -3.07 48.98
N THR A 67 11.49 -1.76 48.84
CA THR A 67 10.42 -0.95 49.43
C THR A 67 9.67 -0.26 48.31
N LEU A 68 8.35 -0.41 48.28
CA LEU A 68 7.47 0.21 47.30
C LEU A 68 7.16 1.64 47.73
N VAL A 69 7.21 2.59 46.79
CA VAL A 69 6.82 3.99 47.08
C VAL A 69 5.33 4.06 47.37
N LYS A 70 4.55 3.39 46.53
CA LYS A 70 3.09 3.24 46.66
C LYS A 70 2.69 1.81 46.35
N LEU A 71 1.63 1.33 46.99
CA LEU A 71 0.96 0.08 46.73
C LEU A 71 -0.52 0.37 46.50
N PHE A 72 -0.99 0.10 45.29
CA PHE A 72 -2.40 0.18 44.90
C PHE A 72 -3.03 -1.20 45.02
N THR A 73 -4.15 -1.32 45.72
CA THR A 73 -4.93 -2.56 45.83
C THR A 73 -6.21 -2.43 45.02
N TYR A 74 -6.52 -3.41 44.17
CA TYR A 74 -7.66 -3.39 43.24
C TYR A 74 -8.74 -4.39 43.63
N THR A 75 -10.00 -4.08 43.31
CA THR A 75 -11.15 -4.98 43.50
C THR A 75 -11.08 -6.21 42.58
N ARG A 76 -11.79 -7.27 42.98
CA ARG A 76 -11.96 -8.54 42.24
C ARG A 76 -12.49 -8.38 40.80
N ASN A 77 -13.13 -7.25 40.48
CA ASN A 77 -13.75 -6.96 39.18
C ASN A 77 -13.00 -5.90 38.35
N ALA A 78 -11.76 -5.55 38.71
CA ALA A 78 -10.97 -4.56 37.96
C ALA A 78 -10.61 -5.07 36.55
N ALA A 79 -11.45 -4.73 35.57
CA ALA A 79 -11.39 -5.26 34.20
C ALA A 79 -10.18 -4.76 33.38
N ALA A 80 -9.62 -3.58 33.70
CA ALA A 80 -8.43 -3.03 33.04
C ALA A 80 -7.74 -1.97 33.92
N VAL A 81 -6.40 -2.01 34.04
CA VAL A 81 -5.61 -0.92 34.65
C VAL A 81 -4.85 -0.20 33.54
N GLU A 82 -5.43 0.89 33.06
CA GLU A 82 -4.82 1.74 32.04
C GLU A 82 -3.80 2.68 32.68
N TYR A 83 -2.56 2.67 32.16
CA TYR A 83 -1.47 3.57 32.59
C TYR A 83 -1.22 3.58 34.11
N PRO A 84 -0.93 2.40 34.74
CA PRO A 84 -0.62 2.35 36.17
C PRO A 84 0.48 3.34 36.56
N ALA A 85 0.34 3.91 37.75
CA ALA A 85 1.34 4.78 38.34
C ALA A 85 2.71 4.09 38.37
N THR A 86 3.74 4.79 37.92
CA THR A 86 5.13 4.35 38.00
C THR A 86 5.97 5.42 38.67
N HIS A 87 7.23 5.13 38.95
CA HIS A 87 8.14 6.08 39.57
C HIS A 87 9.54 5.87 39.01
N ALA A 88 10.27 6.96 38.77
CA ALA A 88 11.53 6.92 38.01
C ALA A 88 12.62 6.03 38.63
N GLN A 89 12.71 6.02 39.97
CA GLN A 89 13.84 5.41 40.70
C GLN A 89 13.47 4.28 41.67
N ARG A 90 12.19 4.15 42.04
CA ARG A 90 11.74 3.24 43.09
C ARG A 90 10.48 2.51 42.61
N PRO A 91 10.27 1.25 43.03
CA PRO A 91 9.15 0.46 42.54
C PRO A 91 7.81 0.94 43.10
N VAL A 92 6.76 0.81 42.28
CA VAL A 92 5.35 0.97 42.66
C VAL A 92 4.69 -0.41 42.57
N GLY A 93 3.87 -0.76 43.56
CA GLY A 93 3.14 -2.03 43.62
C GLY A 93 1.69 -1.89 43.17
N HIS A 94 1.22 -2.90 42.45
CA HIS A 94 -0.18 -3.06 42.04
C HIS A 94 -0.63 -4.46 42.46
N LEU A 95 -1.50 -4.54 43.46
CA LEU A 95 -1.98 -5.78 44.08
C LEU A 95 -3.43 -6.04 43.66
N PHE A 96 -3.70 -7.23 43.14
CA PHE A 96 -5.01 -7.64 42.64
C PHE A 96 -5.53 -8.80 43.46
N GLU A 97 -6.80 -8.73 43.83
CA GLU A 97 -7.54 -9.88 44.33
C GLU A 97 -7.93 -10.78 43.14
N VAL A 98 -7.64 -12.08 43.22
CA VAL A 98 -7.91 -13.05 42.15
C VAL A 98 -8.66 -14.24 42.74
N ASP A 99 -9.70 -14.70 42.06
CA ASP A 99 -10.40 -15.93 42.41
C ASP A 99 -9.61 -17.16 41.90
N PRO A 100 -9.24 -18.12 42.77
CA PRO A 100 -8.59 -19.35 42.34
C PRO A 100 -9.40 -20.19 41.35
N ASP A 101 -10.74 -20.14 41.46
CA ASP A 101 -11.66 -20.93 40.62
C ASP A 101 -11.96 -20.23 39.28
N ASP A 102 -11.69 -18.92 39.18
CA ASP A 102 -11.80 -18.10 37.96
C ASP A 102 -10.50 -17.30 37.73
N TRP A 103 -9.40 -18.03 37.60
CA TRP A 103 -8.06 -17.44 37.54
C TRP A 103 -7.80 -16.71 36.21
N PHE A 104 -7.65 -15.39 36.28
CA PHE A 104 -7.11 -14.58 35.18
C PHE A 104 -5.76 -13.96 35.58
N ASN A 105 -4.85 -13.78 34.62
CA ASN A 105 -3.57 -13.12 34.89
C ASN A 105 -3.74 -11.59 34.83
N PRO A 106 -3.68 -10.86 35.95
CA PRO A 106 -3.94 -9.41 35.96
C PRO A 106 -2.93 -8.61 35.13
N ARG A 107 -1.77 -9.22 34.81
CA ARG A 107 -0.78 -8.63 33.90
C ARG A 107 -1.38 -8.29 32.53
N LEU A 108 -2.31 -9.10 32.03
CA LEU A 108 -2.93 -8.91 30.71
C LEU A 108 -3.80 -7.65 30.65
N ASN A 109 -4.11 -7.07 31.81
CA ASN A 109 -4.94 -5.89 31.96
C ASN A 109 -4.13 -4.58 32.05
N PHE A 110 -2.79 -4.62 31.97
CA PHE A 110 -1.95 -3.43 31.91
C PHE A 110 -1.78 -2.93 30.47
N ALA A 111 -2.18 -1.67 30.21
CA ALA A 111 -2.06 -1.02 28.89
C ALA A 111 -0.65 -0.46 28.60
N TYR A 112 0.41 -1.28 28.76
CA TYR A 112 1.80 -0.91 28.43
C TYR A 112 2.42 -1.87 27.42
N SER A 113 3.27 -1.34 26.53
CA SER A 113 4.08 -2.17 25.64
C SER A 113 5.21 -2.84 26.45
N GLN A 114 5.26 -4.17 26.44
CA GLN A 114 6.29 -4.96 27.14
C GLN A 114 7.30 -5.48 26.12
N GLY A 115 8.59 -5.35 26.42
CA GLY A 115 9.67 -5.73 25.52
C GLY A 115 10.81 -6.47 26.20
N GLU A 116 11.78 -6.84 25.36
CA GLU A 116 13.04 -7.43 25.80
C GLU A 116 13.97 -6.38 26.46
N PRO A 117 14.81 -6.76 27.43
CA PRO A 117 14.93 -8.11 28.00
C PRO A 117 13.74 -8.52 28.87
N SER A 118 13.37 -9.81 28.79
CA SER A 118 12.35 -10.45 29.62
C SER A 118 12.84 -11.72 30.31
N GLY A 119 12.21 -12.11 31.43
CA GLY A 119 12.59 -13.32 32.17
C GLY A 119 11.52 -13.78 33.15
N SER A 120 11.52 -15.08 33.51
CA SER A 120 10.66 -15.58 34.59
C SER A 120 11.39 -16.64 35.43
N ARG A 121 11.10 -16.66 36.73
CA ARG A 121 11.65 -17.61 37.70
C ARG A 121 10.58 -18.06 38.67
N THR A 122 10.53 -19.36 38.96
CA THR A 122 9.60 -19.99 39.92
C THR A 122 10.30 -20.44 41.20
N THR A 123 11.64 -20.61 41.14
CA THR A 123 12.47 -20.98 42.28
C THR A 123 13.69 -20.06 42.36
N GLU A 124 14.18 -19.86 43.58
CA GLU A 124 15.44 -19.18 43.87
C GLU A 124 16.29 -20.12 44.73
N ASN A 125 17.46 -20.52 44.20
CA ASN A 125 18.33 -21.53 44.81
C ASN A 125 17.62 -22.85 45.15
N GLY A 126 16.72 -23.31 44.26
CA GLY A 126 15.97 -24.57 44.42
C GLY A 126 14.81 -24.50 45.43
N LYS A 127 14.54 -23.35 46.04
CA LYS A 127 13.40 -23.13 46.94
C LYS A 127 12.30 -22.32 46.25
N ALA A 128 11.05 -22.56 46.61
CA ALA A 128 9.92 -21.76 46.15
C ALA A 128 10.08 -20.30 46.58
N ILE A 129 9.70 -19.37 45.70
CA ILE A 129 9.73 -17.93 45.97
C ILE A 129 8.43 -17.55 46.67
N PHE A 130 8.49 -16.71 47.70
CA PHE A 130 7.31 -16.22 48.42
C PHE A 130 7.31 -14.69 48.47
N CYS A 131 6.13 -14.07 48.34
CA CYS A 131 5.94 -12.63 48.51
C CYS A 131 5.19 -12.37 49.81
N GLN A 132 5.61 -11.39 50.62
CA GLN A 132 4.94 -11.07 51.89
C GLN A 132 3.54 -10.49 51.70
N LEU A 133 3.25 -9.93 50.52
CA LEU A 133 1.92 -9.37 50.19
C LEU A 133 0.96 -10.39 49.57
N LEU A 134 1.45 -11.56 49.14
CA LEU A 134 0.61 -12.59 48.54
C LEU A 134 0.38 -13.69 49.57
N VAL A 135 -0.84 -13.70 50.10
CA VAL A 135 -1.31 -14.69 51.08
C VAL A 135 -2.58 -15.36 50.56
N ASP A 136 -2.84 -16.59 51.00
CA ASP A 136 -4.11 -17.28 50.75
C ASP A 136 -5.23 -16.76 51.68
N THR A 137 -6.42 -17.35 51.57
CA THR A 137 -7.59 -17.00 52.38
C THR A 137 -7.37 -17.17 53.88
N ASP A 138 -6.41 -18.01 54.27
CA ASP A 138 -6.06 -18.30 55.67
C ASP A 138 -4.88 -17.43 56.15
N GLY A 139 -4.37 -16.53 55.31
CA GLY A 139 -3.25 -15.64 55.62
C GLY A 139 -1.87 -16.29 55.48
N ASN A 140 -1.77 -17.51 54.93
CA ASN A 140 -0.51 -18.19 54.72
C ASN A 140 0.16 -17.74 53.41
N LYS A 141 1.50 -17.72 53.39
CA LYS A 141 2.27 -17.32 52.20
C LYS A 141 2.11 -18.34 51.08
N VAL A 142 1.82 -17.85 49.88
CA VAL A 142 1.69 -18.70 48.68
C VAL A 142 2.98 -18.74 47.85
N PRO A 143 3.32 -19.88 47.23
CA PRO A 143 4.44 -19.95 46.30
C PRO A 143 4.16 -19.09 45.05
N CYS A 144 5.15 -18.28 44.67
CA CYS A 144 5.03 -17.22 43.67
C CYS A 144 5.89 -17.50 42.42
N LYS A 145 5.42 -17.05 41.26
CA LYS A 145 6.22 -16.92 40.04
C LYS A 145 6.58 -15.45 39.82
N VAL A 146 7.87 -15.15 39.72
CA VAL A 146 8.35 -13.79 39.42
C VAL A 146 8.66 -13.69 37.94
N SER A 147 8.09 -12.68 37.28
CA SER A 147 8.40 -12.36 35.88
C SER A 147 8.85 -10.91 35.75
N GLN A 148 9.80 -10.65 34.85
CA GLN A 148 10.38 -9.33 34.60
C GLN A 148 10.26 -9.01 33.11
N PHE A 149 9.89 -7.76 32.80
CA PHE A 149 9.75 -7.24 31.44
C PHE A 149 10.26 -5.80 31.39
N THR A 150 10.81 -5.41 30.25
CA THR A 150 11.21 -4.02 30.01
C THR A 150 9.99 -3.23 29.54
N CYS A 151 9.66 -2.13 30.21
CA CYS A 151 8.59 -1.22 29.77
C CYS A 151 9.07 -0.45 28.54
N GLN A 152 8.34 -0.57 27.43
CA GLN A 152 8.57 0.23 26.22
C GLN A 152 7.76 1.54 26.19
N GLY A 153 7.05 1.84 27.29
CA GLY A 153 6.28 3.07 27.49
C GLY A 153 4.99 3.15 26.65
N CYS A 154 4.30 4.29 26.78
CA CYS A 154 3.30 4.73 25.81
C CYS A 154 4.02 5.18 24.53
N LYS A 155 3.52 4.85 23.34
CA LYS A 155 4.15 5.29 22.08
C LYS A 155 4.21 6.81 22.04
N VAL A 156 5.38 7.40 22.33
CA VAL A 156 5.60 8.83 22.26
C VAL A 156 5.79 9.25 20.80
N CYS A 157 5.28 10.42 20.44
CA CYS A 157 5.58 11.02 19.15
C CYS A 157 7.10 11.10 18.98
N PRO A 158 7.70 10.53 17.92
CA PRO A 158 9.14 10.62 17.68
C PRO A 158 9.63 12.05 17.37
N TYR A 159 8.71 13.01 17.34
CA TYR A 159 8.94 14.43 17.12
C TYR A 159 8.58 15.28 18.34
N ALA A 160 8.32 14.68 19.50
CA ALA A 160 8.24 15.40 20.76
C ALA A 160 9.60 16.05 21.05
N ASP A 161 9.60 17.17 21.78
CA ASP A 161 10.84 17.82 22.18
C ASP A 161 11.68 16.88 23.05
N MET A 162 13.01 17.07 22.99
CA MET A 162 13.96 16.18 23.67
C MET A 162 13.82 16.23 25.20
N GLU A 163 13.33 17.34 25.75
CA GLU A 163 13.14 17.53 27.19
C GLU A 163 11.94 16.69 27.67
N SER A 164 10.84 16.71 26.92
CA SER A 164 9.65 15.86 27.11
C SER A 164 9.93 14.38 26.90
N LEU A 165 10.88 14.02 26.02
CA LEU A 165 11.30 12.63 25.80
C LEU A 165 12.20 12.10 26.92
N GLN A 166 12.92 12.99 27.61
CA GLN A 166 13.80 12.65 28.73
C GLN A 166 13.07 12.65 30.08
N ALA A 167 11.91 13.30 30.17
CA ALA A 167 11.08 13.29 31.36
C ALA A 167 10.55 11.87 31.65
N PRO A 168 10.81 11.30 32.84
CA PRO A 168 10.22 10.02 33.22
C PRO A 168 8.69 10.14 33.29
N HIS A 169 7.98 9.22 32.65
CA HIS A 169 6.52 9.17 32.73
C HIS A 169 6.14 8.48 34.04
N GLU A 170 5.52 9.20 34.98
CA GLU A 170 5.09 8.62 36.27
C GLU A 170 3.57 8.36 36.29
N MET A 171 2.79 9.10 35.51
CA MET A 171 1.35 8.91 35.33
C MET A 171 0.90 9.58 34.02
N ALA A 172 -0.18 9.09 33.40
CA ALA A 172 -0.79 9.73 32.22
C ALA A 172 -2.32 9.59 32.28
N THR A 173 -3.03 10.69 32.08
CA THR A 173 -4.50 10.63 31.90
C THR A 173 -4.86 10.53 30.42
N ARG A 174 -6.07 10.00 30.13
CA ARG A 174 -6.59 9.96 28.75
C ARG A 174 -6.64 11.36 28.12
N ASP A 175 -6.94 12.40 28.89
CA ASP A 175 -6.99 13.78 28.40
C ASP A 175 -5.61 14.35 28.08
N GLN A 176 -4.60 14.07 28.92
CA GLN A 176 -3.21 14.46 28.62
C GLN A 176 -2.71 13.82 27.34
N LEU A 177 -3.05 12.54 27.12
CA LEU A 177 -2.70 11.84 25.88
C LEU A 177 -3.47 12.41 24.69
N ARG A 178 -4.76 12.71 24.84
CA ARG A 178 -5.59 13.33 23.79
C ARG A 178 -5.07 14.71 23.39
N LEU A 179 -4.76 15.58 24.35
CA LEU A 179 -4.19 16.91 24.11
C LEU A 179 -2.84 16.82 23.39
N ARG A 180 -1.94 15.94 23.85
CA ARG A 180 -0.64 15.73 23.21
C ARG A 180 -0.75 15.17 21.79
N LEU A 181 -1.72 14.28 21.54
CA LEU A 181 -2.03 13.77 20.20
C LEU A 181 -2.55 14.88 19.28
N GLN A 182 -3.43 15.75 19.79
CA GLN A 182 -3.93 16.91 19.05
C GLN A 182 -2.81 17.90 18.72
N GLU A 183 -1.90 18.18 19.65
CA GLU A 183 -0.72 19.02 19.40
C GLU A 183 0.23 18.38 18.37
N SER A 184 0.46 17.07 18.48
CA SER A 184 1.25 16.33 17.49
C SER A 184 0.62 16.36 16.10
N GLN A 185 -0.72 16.29 16.01
CA GLN A 185 -1.47 16.44 14.76
C GLN A 185 -1.37 17.87 14.20
N LYS A 186 -1.46 18.91 15.05
CA LYS A 186 -1.27 20.30 14.62
C LYS A 186 0.14 20.53 14.03
N LEU A 187 1.18 19.94 14.64
CA LEU A 187 2.55 19.98 14.13
C LEU A 187 2.75 19.20 12.82
N LEU A 188 1.87 18.26 12.49
CA LEU A 188 1.91 17.50 11.23
C LEU A 188 1.28 18.25 10.04
N ASN A 189 0.51 19.32 10.29
CA ASN A 189 -0.20 20.08 9.24
C ASN A 189 0.66 21.15 8.54
N VAL A 190 1.93 21.33 8.92
CA VAL A 190 2.87 22.26 8.26
C VAL A 190 3.66 21.49 7.20
N ASP A 191 3.47 21.86 5.93
CA ASP A 191 4.09 21.32 4.70
C ASP A 191 4.29 19.79 4.69
N ILE A 192 3.16 19.07 4.60
CA ILE A 192 3.10 17.61 4.56
C ILE A 192 3.97 17.04 3.44
N THR A 193 4.04 17.72 2.28
CA THR A 193 4.75 17.21 1.09
C THR A 193 6.26 17.23 1.30
N GLN A 194 6.85 18.37 1.64
CA GLN A 194 8.31 18.43 1.85
C GLN A 194 8.74 17.54 3.00
N ARG A 195 7.98 17.53 4.10
CA ARG A 195 8.27 16.67 5.25
C ARG A 195 8.11 15.18 4.93
N ALA A 196 7.09 14.79 4.17
CA ALA A 196 6.93 13.41 3.73
C ALA A 196 8.04 12.98 2.79
N LEU A 197 8.48 13.85 1.88
CA LEU A 197 9.61 13.61 0.99
C LEU A 197 10.88 13.40 1.80
N PHE A 198 11.19 14.32 2.72
CA PHE A 198 12.34 14.21 3.63
C PHE A 198 12.29 12.91 4.44
N SER A 199 11.14 12.59 5.04
CA SER A 199 10.96 11.37 5.85
C SER A 199 11.17 10.10 5.02
N LYS A 200 10.66 10.05 3.79
CA LYS A 200 10.89 8.92 2.86
C LYS A 200 12.36 8.81 2.48
N THR A 201 13.01 9.92 2.12
CA THR A 201 14.42 9.97 1.73
C THR A 201 15.32 9.54 2.88
N LEU A 202 15.09 10.08 4.08
CA LEU A 202 15.84 9.71 5.29
C LEU A 202 15.64 8.23 5.64
N SER A 203 14.41 7.73 5.54
CA SER A 203 14.10 6.32 5.77
C SER A 203 14.82 5.41 4.77
N LEU A 204 14.81 5.77 3.50
CA LEU A 204 15.52 5.06 2.44
C LEU A 204 17.04 5.05 2.70
N TYR A 205 17.61 6.21 3.02
CA TYR A 205 19.03 6.34 3.37
C TYR A 205 19.41 5.47 4.57
N ARG A 206 18.62 5.51 5.66
CA ARG A 206 18.83 4.65 6.84
C ARG A 206 18.77 3.17 6.47
N ALA A 207 17.78 2.77 5.67
CA ALA A 207 17.66 1.39 5.23
C ALA A 207 18.85 0.95 4.37
N TYR A 208 19.37 1.81 3.47
CA TYR A 208 20.60 1.52 2.73
C TYR A 208 21.84 1.45 3.62
N ARG A 209 21.92 2.23 4.70
CA ARG A 209 23.02 2.09 5.67
C ARG A 209 22.97 0.75 6.43
N VAL A 210 21.78 0.29 6.78
CA VAL A 210 21.60 -0.97 7.54
C VAL A 210 21.74 -2.20 6.63
N HIS A 211 21.24 -2.11 5.40
CA HIS A 211 21.08 -3.27 4.51
C HIS A 211 21.94 -3.22 3.24
N GLY A 212 22.68 -2.13 3.00
CA GLY A 212 23.48 -1.91 1.80
C GLY A 212 22.71 -1.26 0.64
N CYS A 213 23.44 -0.65 -0.30
CA CYS A 213 22.86 -0.08 -1.53
C CYS A 213 22.42 -1.21 -2.48
N LEU A 214 21.22 -1.07 -3.03
CA LEU A 214 20.82 -1.86 -4.19
C LEU A 214 21.53 -1.28 -5.43
N GLY A 215 22.72 -1.81 -5.77
CA GLY A 215 23.26 -1.63 -7.13
C GLY A 215 22.24 -2.11 -8.18
N PRO A 216 22.37 -1.68 -9.46
CA PRO A 216 21.33 -1.85 -10.48
C PRO A 216 20.74 -3.27 -10.44
N ALA A 217 19.42 -3.34 -10.31
CA ALA A 217 18.70 -4.59 -10.18
C ALA A 217 18.68 -5.30 -11.55
N SER A 218 19.10 -6.56 -11.60
CA SER A 218 18.46 -7.53 -12.49
C SER A 218 17.24 -8.07 -11.72
N PRO A 219 16.00 -7.82 -12.16
CA PRO A 219 14.82 -8.21 -11.41
C PRO A 219 14.18 -9.46 -12.01
N SER A 220 14.32 -10.61 -11.33
CA SER A 220 13.48 -11.77 -11.64
C SER A 220 12.68 -12.26 -10.42
N VAL A 221 11.50 -12.80 -10.73
CA VAL A 221 10.52 -13.59 -9.96
C VAL A 221 9.91 -13.02 -8.67
N PHE A 222 8.69 -12.49 -8.81
CA PHE A 222 7.63 -12.58 -7.79
C PHE A 222 6.80 -13.86 -8.01
N PRO A 223 6.18 -14.44 -6.95
CA PRO A 223 5.40 -15.67 -7.04
C PRO A 223 4.33 -15.59 -8.12
N THR A 224 4.23 -16.63 -8.94
CA THR A 224 3.17 -16.82 -9.93
C THR A 224 1.82 -16.94 -9.21
N PRO A 225 0.78 -16.20 -9.63
CA PRO A 225 -0.59 -16.49 -9.23
C PRO A 225 -1.02 -17.84 -9.83
N PRO A 226 -1.94 -18.56 -9.18
CA PRO A 226 -2.47 -19.81 -9.69
C PRO A 226 -3.16 -19.60 -11.06
N PRO A 227 -3.21 -20.64 -11.91
CA PRO A 227 -3.77 -20.55 -13.25
C PRO A 227 -5.22 -20.06 -13.22
N GLU A 228 -5.56 -19.21 -14.18
CA GLU A 228 -6.92 -18.73 -14.41
C GLU A 228 -7.81 -19.91 -14.81
N ASP A 229 -8.88 -20.14 -14.04
CA ASP A 229 -9.99 -21.00 -14.46
C ASP A 229 -10.62 -20.38 -15.71
N THR A 230 -10.72 -21.17 -16.78
CA THR A 230 -11.34 -20.76 -18.05
C THR A 230 -12.84 -20.48 -17.88
N GLU A 231 -13.38 -19.60 -18.72
CA GLU A 231 -14.78 -19.16 -18.74
C GLU A 231 -15.77 -20.36 -18.75
N ASP A 232 -15.45 -21.48 -19.38
CA ASP A 232 -16.33 -22.65 -19.37
C ASP A 232 -16.40 -23.38 -18.02
N ALA A 233 -15.31 -23.41 -17.24
CA ALA A 233 -15.32 -23.90 -15.86
C ALA A 233 -16.13 -22.97 -14.93
N TRP A 234 -16.23 -21.69 -15.30
CA TRP A 234 -17.01 -20.64 -14.63
C TRP A 234 -18.54 -20.85 -14.73
N LEU A 235 -19.07 -21.22 -15.91
CA LEU A 235 -20.51 -21.53 -16.07
C LEU A 235 -20.95 -22.74 -15.24
N THR A 236 -20.12 -23.77 -15.16
CA THR A 236 -20.45 -25.02 -14.47
C THR A 236 -20.45 -24.85 -12.94
N ARG A 237 -19.54 -24.01 -12.41
CA ARG A 237 -19.44 -23.74 -10.96
C ARG A 237 -20.55 -22.81 -10.46
N LEU A 238 -21.01 -21.88 -11.30
CA LEU A 238 -22.20 -21.04 -11.08
C LEU A 238 -23.47 -21.87 -10.85
N GLN A 239 -23.66 -22.93 -11.63
CA GLN A 239 -24.81 -23.84 -11.49
C GLN A 239 -24.75 -24.70 -10.21
N GLN A 240 -23.56 -24.93 -9.64
CA GLN A 240 -23.38 -25.70 -8.41
C GLN A 240 -23.57 -24.86 -7.14
N ILE A 241 -23.12 -23.59 -7.12
CA ILE A 241 -23.23 -22.69 -5.95
C ILE A 241 -24.69 -22.28 -5.69
N LEU A 242 -25.51 -22.16 -6.73
CA LEU A 242 -26.93 -21.79 -6.61
C LEU A 242 -27.82 -22.86 -5.94
N ARG A 243 -27.30 -24.08 -5.70
CA ARG A 243 -28.09 -25.20 -5.14
C ARG A 243 -28.01 -25.36 -3.61
N GLY A 244 -27.32 -24.48 -2.89
CA GLY A 244 -26.94 -24.71 -1.49
C GLY A 244 -27.69 -23.94 -0.40
N HIS A 245 -28.65 -23.06 -0.70
CA HIS A 245 -29.33 -22.24 0.31
C HIS A 245 -30.79 -22.67 0.54
N ASP A 246 -31.16 -22.85 1.81
CA ASP A 246 -32.54 -23.13 2.23
C ASP A 246 -33.46 -21.97 1.82
N ALA A 247 -34.31 -22.23 0.81
CA ALA A 247 -35.18 -21.24 0.18
C ALA A 247 -36.11 -20.51 1.18
N LYS A 248 -36.40 -21.13 2.34
CA LYS A 248 -37.24 -20.52 3.39
C LYS A 248 -36.55 -19.35 4.10
N VAL A 249 -35.24 -19.44 4.35
CA VAL A 249 -34.47 -18.37 5.01
C VAL A 249 -34.23 -17.20 4.05
N GLN A 250 -33.97 -17.50 2.77
CA GLN A 250 -33.77 -16.48 1.74
C GLN A 250 -35.03 -15.64 1.52
N ASN A 251 -36.21 -16.26 1.46
CA ASN A 251 -37.48 -15.54 1.33
C ASN A 251 -37.85 -14.73 2.58
N ARG A 252 -37.44 -15.17 3.79
CA ARG A 252 -37.69 -14.44 5.04
C ARG A 252 -36.79 -13.21 5.20
N CYS A 253 -35.51 -13.34 4.85
CA CYS A 253 -34.52 -12.27 5.04
C CYS A 253 -34.39 -11.34 3.83
N PHE A 254 -34.68 -11.84 2.62
CA PHE A 254 -34.57 -11.12 1.35
C PHE A 254 -35.81 -11.38 0.48
N PRO A 255 -36.98 -10.86 0.87
CA PRO A 255 -38.27 -11.16 0.20
C PRO A 255 -38.30 -10.74 -1.27
N LEU A 256 -37.46 -9.78 -1.68
CA LEU A 256 -37.32 -9.31 -3.06
C LEU A 256 -36.04 -9.83 -3.74
N GLY A 257 -35.46 -10.90 -3.20
CA GLY A 257 -34.23 -11.52 -3.67
C GLY A 257 -32.98 -10.71 -3.32
N THR A 258 -31.84 -11.12 -3.87
CA THR A 258 -30.52 -10.53 -3.57
C THR A 258 -29.88 -9.81 -4.76
N GLY A 259 -30.63 -9.61 -5.84
CA GLY A 259 -30.25 -8.85 -7.04
C GLY A 259 -30.68 -7.38 -6.97
N TRP A 260 -30.86 -6.75 -8.14
CA TRP A 260 -31.23 -5.32 -8.25
C TRP A 260 -32.48 -4.93 -7.45
N LYS A 261 -33.58 -5.67 -7.60
CA LYS A 261 -34.84 -5.43 -6.85
C LYS A 261 -34.65 -5.49 -5.33
N GLY A 262 -33.86 -6.46 -4.86
CA GLY A 262 -33.51 -6.57 -3.45
C GLY A 262 -32.70 -5.38 -2.95
N LEU A 263 -31.79 -4.85 -3.77
CA LEU A 263 -31.01 -3.67 -3.42
C LEU A 263 -31.85 -2.38 -3.43
N VAL A 264 -32.75 -2.21 -4.40
CA VAL A 264 -33.71 -1.09 -4.43
C VAL A 264 -34.55 -1.07 -3.16
N HIS A 265 -35.04 -2.23 -2.72
CA HIS A 265 -35.75 -2.33 -1.45
C HIS A 265 -34.88 -1.99 -0.25
N LEU A 266 -33.62 -2.48 -0.22
CA LEU A 266 -32.69 -2.13 0.84
C LEU A 266 -32.43 -0.61 0.89
N LYS A 267 -32.32 0.05 -0.28
CA LYS A 267 -32.17 1.51 -0.34
C LYS A 267 -33.41 2.23 0.19
N SER A 268 -34.62 1.85 -0.22
CA SER A 268 -35.85 2.48 0.32
C SER A 268 -35.94 2.30 1.84
N LEU A 269 -35.53 1.15 2.38
CA LEU A 269 -35.44 0.97 3.83
C LEU A 269 -34.42 1.89 4.49
N GLN A 270 -33.26 2.17 3.86
CA GLN A 270 -32.31 3.16 4.39
C GLN A 270 -32.91 4.56 4.34
N ASP A 271 -33.47 4.96 3.20
CA ASP A 271 -34.03 6.29 2.98
C ASP A 271 -35.23 6.59 3.91
N GLU A 272 -36.05 5.59 4.23
CA GLU A 272 -37.24 5.75 5.09
C GLU A 272 -36.95 5.63 6.59
N LYS A 273 -36.02 4.75 6.99
CA LYS A 273 -35.88 4.33 8.39
C LYS A 273 -34.56 4.71 9.04
N MET A 274 -33.54 5.06 8.25
CA MET A 274 -32.22 5.36 8.76
C MET A 274 -31.97 6.86 8.67
N PRO A 275 -31.29 7.44 9.68
CA PRO A 275 -30.88 8.83 9.57
C PRO A 275 -29.79 8.96 8.49
N PRO A 276 -29.66 10.13 7.83
CA PRO A 276 -28.75 10.32 6.70
C PRO A 276 -27.29 9.91 6.98
N GLU A 277 -26.81 10.08 8.21
CA GLU A 277 -25.49 9.67 8.68
C GLU A 277 -25.23 8.16 8.60
N ASP A 278 -26.30 7.37 8.67
CA ASP A 278 -26.23 5.92 8.65
C ASP A 278 -26.53 5.32 7.28
N CYS A 279 -27.05 6.10 6.34
CA CYS A 279 -27.24 5.68 4.95
C CYS A 279 -25.90 5.38 4.29
N TYR A 280 -25.74 4.13 3.84
CA TYR A 280 -24.54 3.68 3.14
C TYR A 280 -24.74 3.71 1.62
N ILE A 281 -25.94 3.38 1.13
CA ILE A 281 -26.27 3.43 -0.30
C ILE A 281 -26.74 4.85 -0.62
N ARG A 282 -25.81 5.68 -1.12
CA ARG A 282 -26.04 7.11 -1.32
C ARG A 282 -26.69 7.43 -2.65
N TYR A 283 -26.40 6.63 -3.66
CA TYR A 283 -26.95 6.82 -4.99
C TYR A 283 -27.24 5.49 -5.68
N MET A 284 -28.35 5.41 -6.40
CA MET A 284 -28.70 4.30 -7.29
C MET A 284 -29.41 4.84 -8.52
N ALA A 285 -29.02 4.39 -9.71
CA ALA A 285 -29.72 4.73 -10.95
C ALA A 285 -29.66 3.61 -12.00
N GLU A 286 -30.70 3.58 -12.83
CA GLU A 286 -30.72 2.91 -14.13
C GLU A 286 -30.83 3.99 -15.20
N ILE A 287 -29.86 4.06 -16.10
CA ILE A 287 -29.78 5.07 -17.16
C ILE A 287 -29.84 4.33 -18.49
N PRO A 288 -30.81 4.64 -19.38
CA PRO A 288 -30.85 4.08 -20.72
C PRO A 288 -29.54 4.34 -21.47
N LEU A 289 -28.99 3.32 -22.13
CA LEU A 289 -27.77 3.49 -22.94
C LEU A 289 -28.02 4.33 -24.21
N GLU A 290 -29.28 4.42 -24.64
CA GLU A 290 -29.66 5.20 -25.82
C GLU A 290 -29.38 6.69 -25.61
N GLY A 291 -28.60 7.27 -26.52
CA GLY A 291 -28.21 8.67 -26.48
C GLY A 291 -27.03 8.99 -25.56
N LEU A 292 -26.42 7.99 -24.91
CA LEU A 292 -25.19 8.22 -24.14
C LEU A 292 -23.99 8.44 -25.08
N PRO A 293 -23.09 9.38 -24.76
CA PRO A 293 -21.85 9.56 -25.50
C PRO A 293 -21.00 8.29 -25.48
N THR A 294 -20.52 7.90 -26.65
CA THR A 294 -19.50 6.86 -26.83
C THR A 294 -18.15 7.50 -27.10
N HIS A 295 -17.10 6.84 -26.65
CA HIS A 295 -15.73 7.32 -26.77
C HIS A 295 -14.82 6.23 -27.33
N ASP A 296 -13.79 6.63 -28.09
CA ASP A 296 -12.84 5.71 -28.75
C ASP A 296 -12.13 4.75 -27.77
N GLU A 297 -12.05 5.12 -26.50
CA GLU A 297 -11.37 4.42 -25.41
C GLU A 297 -12.33 3.56 -24.57
N ASP A 298 -13.61 3.51 -24.95
CA ASP A 298 -14.59 2.58 -24.39
C ASP A 298 -14.36 1.18 -24.98
N ASP A 299 -14.33 0.16 -24.12
CA ASP A 299 -14.26 -1.21 -24.60
C ASP A 299 -15.50 -1.52 -25.48
N PRO A 300 -15.33 -2.24 -26.61
CA PRO A 300 -16.46 -2.60 -27.46
C PRO A 300 -17.46 -3.43 -26.64
N GLU A 301 -18.73 -3.03 -26.68
CA GLU A 301 -19.77 -3.79 -25.97
C GLU A 301 -19.81 -5.24 -26.47
N PRO A 302 -19.89 -6.24 -25.58
CA PRO A 302 -20.04 -7.62 -26.02
C PRO A 302 -21.32 -7.74 -26.85
N ALA A 303 -21.21 -8.34 -28.04
CA ALA A 303 -22.26 -8.42 -29.06
C ALA A 303 -23.60 -9.06 -28.61
N VAL A 304 -23.67 -9.57 -27.38
CA VAL A 304 -24.79 -10.32 -26.80
C VAL A 304 -25.32 -9.67 -25.51
N SER A 305 -24.89 -8.46 -25.13
CA SER A 305 -25.43 -7.80 -23.93
C SER A 305 -26.91 -7.43 -24.12
N THR A 306 -27.81 -8.19 -23.48
CA THR A 306 -29.25 -7.88 -23.42
C THR A 306 -29.57 -6.73 -22.47
N ASP A 307 -28.64 -6.32 -21.60
CA ASP A 307 -28.81 -5.21 -20.67
C ASP A 307 -28.61 -3.86 -21.40
N ARG A 308 -29.71 -3.12 -21.61
CA ARG A 308 -29.73 -1.80 -22.27
C ARG A 308 -29.64 -0.62 -21.29
N MET A 309 -29.28 -0.90 -20.05
CA MET A 309 -29.21 0.08 -18.97
C MET A 309 -27.81 0.14 -18.39
N LEU A 310 -27.28 1.34 -18.22
CA LEU A 310 -26.19 1.61 -17.31
C LEU A 310 -26.77 1.61 -15.88
N ARG A 311 -26.25 0.72 -15.03
CA ARG A 311 -26.59 0.66 -13.61
C ARG A 311 -25.44 1.18 -12.80
N VAL A 312 -25.72 2.12 -11.91
CA VAL A 312 -24.72 2.72 -11.01
C VAL A 312 -25.26 2.69 -9.59
N ILE A 313 -24.43 2.21 -8.66
CA ILE A 313 -24.68 2.26 -7.22
C ILE A 313 -23.46 2.89 -6.56
N ILE A 314 -23.65 3.93 -5.77
CA ILE A 314 -22.58 4.60 -5.03
C ILE A 314 -22.81 4.38 -3.54
N CYS A 315 -21.80 3.80 -2.90
CA CYS A 315 -21.81 3.42 -1.50
C CYS A 315 -20.69 4.13 -0.75
N MET A 316 -21.06 4.96 0.23
CA MET A 316 -20.13 5.63 1.13
C MET A 316 -20.85 6.21 2.36
N LYS A 317 -20.16 6.30 3.50
CA LYS A 317 -20.66 7.00 4.69
C LYS A 317 -20.30 8.49 4.64
N PRO A 318 -21.07 9.39 5.29
CA PRO A 318 -20.68 10.80 5.40
C PRO A 318 -19.31 11.03 6.08
N ALA A 319 -18.92 10.15 7.00
CA ALA A 319 -17.57 10.16 7.56
C ALA A 319 -16.49 9.93 6.48
N SER A 320 -16.75 9.06 5.49
CA SER A 320 -15.87 8.86 4.35
C SER A 320 -15.84 10.07 3.42
N SER A 321 -16.97 10.76 3.22
CA SER A 321 -17.02 12.02 2.45
C SER A 321 -16.11 13.09 3.04
N ARG A 322 -16.17 13.29 4.37
CA ARG A 322 -15.27 14.23 5.08
C ARG A 322 -13.80 13.85 4.92
N ARG A 323 -13.48 12.55 4.96
CA ARG A 323 -12.11 12.09 4.74
C ARG A 323 -11.65 12.24 3.30
N LEU A 324 -12.54 12.02 2.33
CA LEU A 324 -12.24 12.23 0.91
C LEU A 324 -11.99 13.71 0.62
N LEU A 325 -12.77 14.61 1.22
CA LEU A 325 -12.57 16.06 1.14
C LEU A 325 -11.18 16.48 1.64
N ALA A 326 -10.69 15.85 2.70
CA ALA A 326 -9.35 16.11 3.25
C ALA A 326 -8.22 15.31 2.55
N ALA A 327 -8.54 14.44 1.58
CA ALA A 327 -7.56 13.55 0.96
C ALA A 327 -6.72 14.29 -0.09
N GLN A 328 -5.39 14.21 0.05
CA GLN A 328 -4.44 14.79 -0.91
C GLN A 328 -3.97 13.79 -1.98
N TYR A 329 -3.95 12.50 -1.65
CA TYR A 329 -3.50 11.43 -2.53
C TYR A 329 -4.56 10.35 -2.62
N VAL A 330 -5.13 10.18 -3.80
CA VAL A 330 -6.24 9.28 -4.03
C VAL A 330 -5.81 8.19 -5.02
N GLN A 331 -6.30 6.97 -4.79
CA GLN A 331 -6.09 5.82 -5.66
C GLN A 331 -7.43 5.21 -6.04
N SER A 332 -7.51 4.65 -7.25
CA SER A 332 -8.71 3.94 -7.71
C SER A 332 -8.34 2.68 -8.48
N ASP A 333 -9.10 1.61 -8.26
CA ASP A 333 -8.92 0.29 -8.86
C ASP A 333 -10.28 -0.40 -9.01
N ILE A 334 -10.37 -1.40 -9.89
CA ILE A 334 -11.61 -2.09 -10.23
C ILE A 334 -11.46 -3.59 -9.94
N ALA A 335 -12.34 -4.11 -9.09
CA ALA A 335 -12.46 -5.53 -8.82
C ALA A 335 -13.57 -6.17 -9.64
N PHE A 336 -13.20 -7.19 -10.43
CA PHE A 336 -14.11 -7.90 -11.33
C PHE A 336 -14.84 -9.09 -10.70
N LYS A 337 -14.31 -9.64 -9.60
CA LYS A 337 -14.71 -10.96 -9.07
C LYS A 337 -15.61 -10.89 -7.84
N ARG A 338 -15.93 -9.69 -7.35
CA ARG A 338 -16.58 -9.55 -6.05
C ARG A 338 -18.09 -9.70 -6.11
N VAL A 339 -18.74 -9.03 -7.05
CA VAL A 339 -20.20 -9.04 -7.20
C VAL A 339 -20.56 -9.59 -8.57
N ALA A 340 -21.43 -10.60 -8.62
CA ALA A 340 -21.84 -11.19 -9.89
C ALA A 340 -22.59 -10.15 -10.75
N GLY A 341 -22.14 -9.96 -12.00
CA GLY A 341 -22.74 -9.04 -12.98
C GLY A 341 -22.44 -7.56 -12.76
N PHE A 342 -21.60 -7.22 -11.77
CA PHE A 342 -21.18 -5.85 -11.49
C PHE A 342 -19.67 -5.79 -11.29
N LEU A 343 -19.09 -4.70 -11.75
CA LEU A 343 -17.75 -4.27 -11.44
C LEU A 343 -17.80 -3.49 -10.13
N GLU A 344 -16.79 -3.68 -9.28
CA GLU A 344 -16.63 -2.86 -8.09
C GLU A 344 -15.46 -1.89 -8.29
N PHE A 345 -15.78 -0.63 -8.54
CA PHE A 345 -14.81 0.45 -8.53
C PHE A 345 -14.61 0.95 -7.10
N GLU A 346 -13.39 0.87 -6.60
CA GLU A 346 -13.02 1.37 -5.29
C GLU A 346 -12.23 2.67 -5.41
N LEU A 347 -12.62 3.65 -4.60
CA LEU A 347 -11.87 4.88 -4.38
C LEU A 347 -11.29 4.87 -2.97
N GLY A 348 -9.97 4.97 -2.85
CA GLY A 348 -9.31 4.86 -1.56
C GLY A 348 -8.01 5.64 -1.47
N GLY A 349 -7.41 5.59 -0.29
CA GLY A 349 -6.18 6.31 0.00
C GLY A 349 -5.54 5.82 1.30
N LEU A 350 -4.45 6.47 1.67
CA LEU A 350 -3.77 6.22 2.93
C LEU A 350 -3.99 7.43 3.83
N ASP A 351 -4.61 7.21 4.99
CA ASP A 351 -4.61 8.21 6.05
C ASP A 351 -3.16 8.33 6.56
N LEU A 352 -2.50 9.46 6.30
CA LEU A 352 -1.08 9.62 6.62
C LEU A 352 -0.82 9.71 8.13
N SER A 353 -1.81 10.14 8.92
CA SER A 353 -1.71 10.26 10.37
C SER A 353 -1.82 8.89 11.04
N ALA A 354 -2.84 8.13 10.65
CA ALA A 354 -3.11 6.80 11.14
C ALA A 354 -2.25 5.73 10.45
N ASN A 355 -1.64 6.03 9.31
CA ASN A 355 -1.02 5.05 8.41
C ASN A 355 -1.93 3.84 8.14
N ILE A 356 -3.22 4.10 7.91
CA ILE A 356 -4.26 3.10 7.65
C ILE A 356 -4.80 3.32 6.24
N ALA A 357 -4.94 2.24 5.48
CA ALA A 357 -5.61 2.25 4.19
C ALA A 357 -7.11 2.45 4.40
N VAL A 358 -7.70 3.39 3.67
CA VAL A 358 -9.11 3.79 3.82
C VAL A 358 -9.80 3.70 2.45
N THR A 359 -10.97 3.09 2.43
CA THR A 359 -11.89 3.19 1.29
C THR A 359 -12.79 4.38 1.53
N TYR A 360 -12.72 5.36 0.62
CA TYR A 360 -13.57 6.55 0.66
C TYR A 360 -14.95 6.27 0.05
N CYS A 361 -14.97 5.54 -1.06
CA CYS A 361 -16.19 5.24 -1.79
C CYS A 361 -16.08 3.89 -2.51
N ARG A 362 -17.19 3.16 -2.56
CA ARG A 362 -17.36 1.97 -3.39
C ARG A 362 -18.44 2.22 -4.41
N VAL A 363 -18.21 1.81 -5.64
CA VAL A 363 -19.16 1.99 -6.72
C VAL A 363 -19.36 0.66 -7.41
N TYR A 364 -20.62 0.24 -7.54
CA TYR A 364 -20.98 -0.91 -8.36
C TYR A 364 -21.56 -0.43 -9.68
N LEU A 365 -20.93 -0.86 -10.78
CA LEU A 365 -21.31 -0.47 -12.14
C LEU A 365 -21.24 -1.67 -13.09
N ASN A 366 -22.10 -1.70 -14.11
CA ASN A 366 -22.14 -2.81 -15.10
C ASN A 366 -21.42 -2.48 -16.42
N ARG A 367 -20.76 -1.32 -16.51
CA ARG A 367 -20.04 -0.80 -17.68
C ARG A 367 -18.81 0.00 -17.24
N GLN A 368 -17.74 0.02 -18.04
CA GLN A 368 -16.52 0.82 -17.79
C GLN A 368 -16.33 1.96 -18.80
N THR A 369 -17.41 2.52 -19.33
CA THR A 369 -17.30 3.61 -20.30
C THR A 369 -16.82 4.90 -19.64
N ALA A 370 -16.21 5.79 -20.42
CA ALA A 370 -15.78 7.10 -19.96
C ALA A 370 -16.96 7.94 -19.44
N TYR A 371 -18.13 7.82 -20.07
CA TYR A 371 -19.35 8.44 -19.57
C TYR A 371 -19.73 7.90 -18.18
N ALA A 372 -19.75 6.58 -17.99
CA ALA A 372 -20.11 5.97 -16.71
C ALA A 372 -19.19 6.45 -15.59
N HIS A 373 -17.88 6.50 -15.82
CA HIS A 373 -16.92 7.01 -14.85
C HIS A 373 -17.05 8.53 -14.60
N ALA A 374 -17.23 9.34 -15.65
CA ALA A 374 -17.46 10.78 -15.50
C ALA A 374 -18.72 11.07 -14.67
N PHE A 375 -19.79 10.31 -14.91
CA PHE A 375 -21.02 10.37 -14.15
C PHE A 375 -20.80 9.99 -12.68
N VAL A 376 -20.09 8.89 -12.43
CA VAL A 376 -19.72 8.44 -11.08
C VAL A 376 -18.95 9.54 -10.33
N PHE A 377 -17.92 10.14 -10.94
CA PHE A 377 -17.15 11.19 -10.27
C PHE A 377 -17.99 12.42 -9.94
N LYS A 378 -18.85 12.84 -10.86
CA LYS A 378 -19.81 13.93 -10.61
C LYS A 378 -20.73 13.62 -9.43
N GLN A 379 -21.28 12.41 -9.36
CA GLN A 379 -22.17 12.01 -8.26
C GLN A 379 -21.42 11.89 -6.93
N ILE A 380 -20.18 11.39 -6.92
CA ILE A 380 -19.35 11.38 -5.70
C ILE A 380 -19.13 12.80 -5.19
N GLU A 381 -18.78 13.75 -6.06
CA GLU A 381 -18.60 15.15 -5.64
C GLU A 381 -19.89 15.76 -5.10
N GLN A 382 -21.04 15.45 -5.71
CA GLN A 382 -22.34 15.88 -5.22
C GLN A 382 -22.62 15.33 -3.81
N ILE A 383 -22.40 14.03 -3.57
CA ILE A 383 -22.55 13.42 -2.24
C ILE A 383 -21.62 14.08 -1.21
N VAL A 384 -20.37 14.36 -1.58
CA VAL A 384 -19.43 15.07 -0.70
C VAL A 384 -19.95 16.48 -0.36
N ARG A 385 -20.49 17.20 -1.35
CA ARG A 385 -21.08 18.53 -1.13
C ARG A 385 -22.29 18.47 -0.21
N GLU A 386 -23.15 17.49 -0.38
CA GLU A 386 -24.32 17.26 0.50
C GLU A 386 -23.88 16.95 1.95
N ASP A 387 -22.83 16.14 2.12
CA ASP A 387 -22.35 15.73 3.45
C ASP A 387 -21.52 16.78 4.19
N THR A 388 -20.85 17.66 3.46
CA THR A 388 -19.85 18.58 4.03
C THR A 388 -20.17 20.05 3.83
N GLY A 389 -21.15 20.37 2.98
CA GLY A 389 -21.43 21.73 2.53
C GLY A 389 -20.42 22.27 1.50
N THR A 390 -19.39 21.50 1.13
CA THR A 390 -18.30 21.94 0.25
C THR A 390 -17.96 20.91 -0.81
N SER A 391 -17.54 21.38 -1.99
CA SER A 391 -17.06 20.51 -3.07
C SER A 391 -15.65 20.00 -2.84
N LEU A 392 -15.32 18.88 -3.49
CA LEU A 392 -13.93 18.47 -3.65
C LEU A 392 -13.13 19.55 -4.36
N GLN A 393 -11.99 19.89 -3.77
CA GLN A 393 -11.00 20.74 -4.41
C GLN A 393 -9.95 19.88 -5.10
N TRP A 394 -9.45 20.39 -6.20
CA TRP A 394 -8.44 19.77 -7.04
C TRP A 394 -7.31 20.75 -7.20
N ARG A 395 -6.08 20.41 -6.79
CA ARG A 395 -4.92 21.31 -6.86
C ARG A 395 -4.77 21.90 -8.26
N HIS A 396 -4.88 21.04 -9.27
CA HIS A 396 -4.82 21.43 -10.68
C HIS A 396 -5.76 22.59 -11.03
N LEU A 397 -6.98 22.61 -10.47
CA LEU A 397 -8.01 23.59 -10.84
C LEU A 397 -8.15 24.75 -9.85
N HIS A 398 -7.81 24.52 -8.58
CA HIS A 398 -8.12 25.42 -7.47
C HIS A 398 -6.90 26.15 -6.91
N SER A 399 -5.70 25.63 -7.10
CA SER A 399 -4.47 26.22 -6.56
C SER A 399 -4.17 27.59 -7.15
N ASP A 400 -3.61 28.49 -6.35
CA ASP A 400 -3.12 29.80 -6.82
C ASP A 400 -1.63 29.78 -7.19
N SER A 401 -0.87 28.76 -6.78
CA SER A 401 0.54 28.59 -7.13
C SER A 401 0.95 27.12 -7.30
N LEU A 402 2.19 26.86 -7.71
CA LEU A 402 2.70 25.49 -7.86
C LEU A 402 3.06 24.84 -6.51
N GLU A 403 3.26 25.65 -5.48
CA GLU A 403 3.63 25.28 -4.12
C GLU A 403 2.42 25.04 -3.22
N ASP A 404 1.25 25.54 -3.59
CA ASP A 404 0.02 25.34 -2.84
C ASP A 404 -0.49 23.89 -2.94
N HIS A 405 -0.92 23.37 -1.80
CA HIS A 405 -1.29 21.97 -1.58
C HIS A 405 -2.79 21.81 -1.27
N VAL A 406 -3.62 22.62 -1.91
CA VAL A 406 -5.08 22.57 -1.79
C VAL A 406 -5.67 21.31 -2.45
N GLY A 407 -6.60 20.66 -1.75
CA GLY A 407 -7.40 19.54 -2.25
C GLY A 407 -6.59 18.32 -2.71
N ILE A 408 -7.12 17.62 -3.70
CA ILE A 408 -6.49 16.43 -4.29
C ILE A 408 -5.28 16.87 -5.14
N LEU A 409 -4.10 16.40 -4.75
CA LEU A 409 -2.81 16.72 -5.37
C LEU A 409 -2.45 15.77 -6.52
N GLN A 410 -2.83 14.49 -6.37
CA GLN A 410 -2.59 13.44 -7.35
C GLN A 410 -3.65 12.34 -7.23
N TRP A 411 -3.99 11.78 -8.38
CA TRP A 411 -4.82 10.60 -8.54
C TRP A 411 -4.02 9.46 -9.17
N ALA A 412 -3.98 8.29 -8.55
CA ALA A 412 -3.33 7.10 -9.11
C ALA A 412 -4.35 6.03 -9.54
N GLY A 413 -4.13 5.41 -10.69
CA GLY A 413 -5.00 4.34 -11.20
C GLY A 413 -4.32 3.46 -12.24
N ASP A 414 -5.08 2.50 -12.78
CA ASP A 414 -4.62 1.65 -13.88
C ASP A 414 -4.74 2.34 -15.25
N GLN A 415 -4.24 1.71 -16.30
CA GLN A 415 -4.32 2.16 -17.69
C GLN A 415 -5.67 1.81 -18.33
N HIS A 416 -6.77 1.96 -17.60
CA HIS A 416 -8.10 1.78 -18.17
C HIS A 416 -8.56 3.08 -18.86
N GLY A 417 -8.83 3.01 -20.17
CA GLY A 417 -9.21 4.15 -21.00
C GLY A 417 -10.45 4.88 -20.50
N GLY A 418 -11.56 4.16 -20.33
CA GLY A 418 -12.81 4.69 -19.79
C GLY A 418 -12.66 5.39 -18.42
N GLN A 419 -12.05 4.74 -17.43
CA GLN A 419 -11.79 5.34 -16.12
C GLN A 419 -10.99 6.65 -16.19
N ALA A 420 -9.84 6.64 -16.87
CA ALA A 420 -8.98 7.81 -16.97
C ALA A 420 -9.67 8.94 -17.74
N LYS A 421 -10.25 8.65 -18.91
CA LYS A 421 -10.99 9.64 -19.70
C LYS A 421 -12.19 10.19 -18.93
N GLY A 422 -12.92 9.34 -18.20
CA GLY A 422 -14.03 9.76 -17.34
C GLY A 422 -13.60 10.76 -16.26
N LEU A 423 -12.44 10.54 -15.62
CA LEU A 423 -11.86 11.51 -14.69
C LEU A 423 -11.52 12.83 -15.40
N GLY A 424 -10.89 12.76 -16.57
CA GLY A 424 -10.55 13.94 -17.37
C GLY A 424 -11.79 14.74 -17.80
N LEU A 425 -12.87 14.07 -18.22
CA LEU A 425 -14.14 14.69 -18.59
C LEU A 425 -14.78 15.40 -17.39
N HIS A 426 -14.74 14.77 -16.21
CA HIS A 426 -15.20 15.39 -14.98
C HIS A 426 -14.39 16.65 -14.64
N LEU A 427 -13.06 16.57 -14.67
CA LEU A 427 -12.18 17.73 -14.43
C LEU A 427 -12.40 18.86 -15.44
N GLN A 428 -12.61 18.52 -16.71
CA GLN A 428 -12.93 19.49 -17.75
C GLN A 428 -14.28 20.18 -17.46
N SER A 429 -15.28 19.43 -17.00
CA SER A 429 -16.58 20.01 -16.63
C SER A 429 -16.48 20.98 -15.45
N ILE A 430 -15.63 20.67 -14.46
CA ILE A 430 -15.36 21.59 -13.34
C ILE A 430 -14.63 22.83 -13.86
N ALA A 431 -13.59 22.66 -14.68
CA ALA A 431 -12.83 23.77 -15.24
C ALA A 431 -13.69 24.74 -16.06
N ALA A 432 -14.69 24.22 -16.78
CA ALA A 432 -15.65 25.03 -17.53
C ALA A 432 -16.63 25.80 -16.65
N ALA A 433 -16.94 25.29 -15.45
CA ALA A 433 -17.83 25.92 -14.49
C ALA A 433 -17.12 26.93 -13.58
N LEU A 434 -15.80 26.86 -13.46
CA LEU A 434 -14.99 27.80 -12.69
C LEU A 434 -14.90 29.16 -13.42
N PRO A 435 -14.69 30.27 -12.67
CA PRO A 435 -14.31 31.55 -13.27
C PRO A 435 -13.09 31.38 -14.18
N PRO A 436 -12.92 32.23 -15.22
CA PRO A 436 -11.76 32.17 -16.10
C PRO A 436 -10.45 32.23 -15.29
N ARG A 437 -9.68 31.14 -15.37
CA ARG A 437 -8.37 31.01 -14.72
C ARG A 437 -7.36 30.44 -15.70
N TYR A 438 -6.13 30.93 -15.61
CA TYR A 438 -5.02 30.46 -16.43
C TYR A 438 -4.39 29.21 -15.82
N ASP A 439 -3.88 28.33 -16.67
CA ASP A 439 -3.12 27.17 -16.25
C ASP A 439 -1.77 27.58 -15.65
N LEU A 440 -1.42 27.02 -14.49
CA LEU A 440 -0.19 27.38 -13.77
C LEU A 440 1.10 26.95 -14.49
N HIS A 441 1.01 25.95 -15.37
CA HIS A 441 2.16 25.43 -16.12
C HIS A 441 2.26 26.07 -17.51
N GLN A 442 1.13 26.40 -18.11
CA GLN A 442 0.99 27.01 -19.41
C GLN A 442 0.18 28.31 -19.27
N THR A 443 0.79 29.34 -18.69
CA THR A 443 0.14 30.59 -18.27
C THR A 443 -0.57 31.39 -19.37
N HIS A 444 -0.35 31.05 -20.63
CA HIS A 444 -1.05 31.63 -21.78
C HIS A 444 -2.39 30.94 -22.11
N ARG A 445 -2.71 29.81 -21.47
CA ARG A 445 -3.93 29.02 -21.71
C ARG A 445 -4.88 29.10 -20.53
N LEU A 446 -6.17 29.14 -20.83
CA LEU A 446 -7.21 28.99 -19.82
C LEU A 446 -7.36 27.52 -19.42
N LEU A 447 -7.67 27.26 -18.15
CA LEU A 447 -7.98 25.91 -17.67
C LEU A 447 -9.14 25.28 -18.44
N SER A 448 -10.14 26.07 -18.82
CA SER A 448 -11.29 25.63 -19.60
C SER A 448 -10.98 25.32 -21.07
N SER A 449 -9.81 25.73 -21.59
CA SER A 449 -9.36 25.41 -22.95
C SER A 449 -8.42 24.20 -23.02
N LEU A 450 -8.16 23.55 -21.88
CA LEU A 450 -7.43 22.29 -21.83
C LEU A 450 -8.30 21.14 -22.34
N THR A 451 -7.67 20.22 -23.04
CA THR A 451 -8.30 18.95 -23.42
C THR A 451 -8.46 18.04 -22.21
N VAL A 452 -9.35 17.05 -22.34
CA VAL A 452 -9.57 15.98 -21.35
C VAL A 452 -8.25 15.35 -20.87
N TYR A 453 -7.32 15.10 -21.80
CA TYR A 453 -6.01 14.48 -21.48
C TYR A 453 -5.03 15.45 -20.83
N GLU A 454 -5.08 16.72 -21.20
CA GLU A 454 -4.24 17.74 -20.57
C GLU A 454 -4.60 17.97 -19.11
N HIS A 455 -5.88 17.84 -18.74
CA HIS A 455 -6.26 17.77 -17.32
C HIS A 455 -5.61 16.57 -16.62
N LEU A 456 -5.62 15.39 -17.24
CA LEU A 456 -4.99 14.19 -16.68
C LEU A 456 -3.49 14.35 -16.51
N TRP A 457 -2.78 14.99 -17.42
CA TRP A 457 -1.32 15.20 -17.32
C TRP A 457 -0.90 15.97 -16.06
N ARG A 458 -1.83 16.70 -15.43
CA ARG A 458 -1.59 17.56 -14.27
C ARG A 458 -1.94 16.92 -12.93
N ILE A 459 -2.58 15.74 -12.95
CA ILE A 459 -3.06 15.07 -11.73
C ILE A 459 -2.95 13.55 -11.74
N PHE A 460 -3.03 12.90 -12.89
CA PHE A 460 -3.11 11.44 -13.00
C PHE A 460 -1.74 10.79 -13.11
N ARG A 461 -1.55 9.71 -12.36
CA ARG A 461 -0.36 8.86 -12.39
C ARG A 461 -0.74 7.41 -12.55
N LEU A 462 -0.04 6.70 -13.43
CA LEU A 462 -0.25 5.27 -13.58
C LEU A 462 0.35 4.49 -12.40
N CYS A 463 -0.38 3.46 -11.96
CA CYS A 463 0.10 2.51 -10.99
C CYS A 463 1.33 1.78 -11.54
N ARG A 464 2.47 1.96 -10.88
CA ARG A 464 3.73 1.31 -11.27
C ARG A 464 3.62 -0.21 -11.28
N ILE A 465 2.91 -0.79 -10.30
CA ILE A 465 2.76 -2.25 -10.19
C ILE A 465 2.00 -2.81 -11.41
N HIS A 466 0.92 -2.16 -11.83
CA HIS A 466 0.14 -2.64 -12.99
C HIS A 466 0.91 -2.47 -14.29
N VAL A 467 1.62 -1.35 -14.47
CA VAL A 467 2.50 -1.16 -15.63
C VAL A 467 3.60 -2.24 -15.65
N GLU A 468 4.29 -2.48 -14.53
CA GLU A 468 5.34 -3.51 -14.45
C GLU A 468 4.79 -4.93 -14.68
N ARG A 469 3.59 -5.23 -14.18
CA ARG A 469 2.89 -6.51 -14.40
C ARG A 469 2.57 -6.70 -15.89
N ASN A 470 2.03 -5.67 -16.55
CA ASN A 470 1.72 -5.68 -17.99
C ASN A 470 2.98 -5.83 -18.85
N ILE A 471 4.09 -5.18 -18.47
CA ILE A 471 5.38 -5.39 -19.14
C ILE A 471 5.86 -6.83 -18.95
N LYS A 472 5.74 -7.39 -17.74
CA LYS A 472 6.19 -8.76 -17.45
C LYS A 472 5.44 -9.80 -18.30
N THR A 473 4.13 -9.67 -18.45
CA THR A 473 3.28 -10.60 -19.21
C THR A 473 3.39 -10.40 -20.72
N SER A 474 3.96 -9.30 -21.19
CA SER A 474 4.16 -9.06 -22.62
C SER A 474 5.08 -10.09 -23.27
N SER A 475 4.76 -10.47 -24.50
CA SER A 475 5.50 -11.48 -25.28
C SER A 475 6.66 -10.87 -26.08
N VAL A 476 7.44 -9.99 -25.45
CA VAL A 476 8.66 -9.42 -26.04
C VAL A 476 9.92 -9.93 -25.33
N PRO A 477 11.10 -9.91 -25.97
CA PRO A 477 12.37 -10.26 -25.34
C PRO A 477 12.67 -9.43 -24.08
N GLU A 478 13.44 -9.98 -23.14
CA GLU A 478 13.68 -9.31 -21.85
C GLU A 478 14.48 -8.00 -21.98
N ASN A 479 15.39 -7.88 -22.96
CA ASN A 479 16.05 -6.62 -23.28
C ASN A 479 15.05 -5.51 -23.65
N VAL A 480 13.98 -5.86 -24.37
CA VAL A 480 12.90 -4.92 -24.71
C VAL A 480 12.10 -4.59 -23.47
N LYS A 481 11.79 -5.56 -22.60
CA LYS A 481 11.15 -5.30 -21.30
C LYS A 481 11.97 -4.37 -20.42
N HIS A 482 13.30 -4.46 -20.44
CA HIS A 482 14.17 -3.51 -19.74
C HIS A 482 14.00 -2.08 -20.24
N LYS A 483 13.96 -1.89 -21.57
CA LYS A 483 13.68 -0.58 -22.19
C LYS A 483 12.27 -0.08 -21.83
N MET A 484 11.26 -0.94 -21.83
CA MET A 484 9.90 -0.55 -21.42
C MET A 484 9.86 -0.09 -19.95
N ARG A 485 10.60 -0.77 -19.06
CA ARG A 485 10.68 -0.39 -17.63
C ARG A 485 11.49 0.90 -17.42
N SER A 486 12.48 1.19 -18.25
CA SER A 486 13.30 2.40 -18.09
C SER A 486 12.48 3.69 -18.26
N LEU A 487 11.40 3.63 -19.05
CA LEU A 487 10.47 4.75 -19.25
C LEU A 487 9.70 5.14 -17.97
N ILE A 488 9.64 4.25 -16.96
CA ILE A 488 9.00 4.52 -15.67
C ILE A 488 9.98 5.29 -14.77
N CYS A 489 10.08 6.60 -14.96
CA CYS A 489 11.14 7.40 -14.35
C CYS A 489 10.71 8.84 -14.00
N VAL A 490 11.62 9.58 -13.37
CA VAL A 490 11.43 11.03 -13.18
C VAL A 490 11.88 11.77 -14.43
N THR A 491 13.09 11.45 -14.91
CA THR A 491 13.66 12.01 -16.14
C THR A 491 14.26 10.88 -16.97
N HIS A 492 14.13 10.95 -18.29
CA HIS A 492 14.66 9.98 -19.23
C HIS A 492 15.63 10.62 -20.23
N HIS A 493 16.84 10.07 -20.35
CA HIS A 493 17.90 10.65 -21.20
C HIS A 493 17.54 10.66 -22.69
N ASP A 494 16.98 9.57 -23.21
CA ASP A 494 16.54 9.45 -24.61
C ASP A 494 15.20 8.69 -24.68
N PHE A 495 14.13 9.38 -24.33
CA PHE A 495 12.79 8.76 -24.28
C PHE A 495 12.34 8.32 -25.68
N GLU A 496 12.47 9.18 -26.68
CA GLU A 496 12.00 8.91 -28.04
C GLU A 496 12.83 7.82 -28.73
N GLY A 497 14.16 7.80 -28.53
CA GLY A 497 15.00 6.71 -29.02
C GLY A 497 14.65 5.37 -28.38
N THR A 498 14.36 5.37 -27.08
CA THR A 498 13.90 4.17 -26.38
C THR A 498 12.58 3.64 -26.93
N LEU A 499 11.63 4.51 -27.28
CA LEU A 499 10.38 4.09 -27.95
C LEU A 499 10.65 3.45 -29.32
N ARG A 500 11.52 4.05 -30.13
CA ARG A 500 11.90 3.49 -31.44
C ARG A 500 12.55 2.11 -31.30
N ASP A 501 13.43 1.96 -30.32
CA ASP A 501 14.09 0.70 -30.03
C ASP A 501 13.11 -0.38 -29.58
N ILE A 502 12.14 -0.04 -28.72
CA ILE A 502 11.09 -0.98 -28.30
C ILE A 502 10.28 -1.47 -29.50
N SER A 503 9.86 -0.54 -30.38
CA SER A 503 9.11 -0.89 -31.59
C SER A 503 9.91 -1.76 -32.55
N LYS A 504 11.22 -1.48 -32.69
CA LYS A 504 12.10 -2.21 -33.62
C LYS A 504 12.50 -3.58 -33.08
N GLU A 505 13.02 -3.65 -31.85
CA GLU A 505 13.53 -4.88 -31.24
C GLU A 505 12.42 -5.79 -30.70
N GLY A 506 11.28 -5.21 -30.30
CA GLY A 506 10.11 -5.97 -29.84
C GLY A 506 9.21 -6.48 -30.96
N GLY A 507 9.52 -6.15 -32.22
CA GLY A 507 8.69 -6.47 -33.39
C GLY A 507 7.27 -5.93 -33.25
N LYS A 508 6.30 -6.64 -33.84
CA LYS A 508 4.88 -6.25 -33.77
C LYS A 508 4.40 -6.02 -32.34
N LYS A 509 4.76 -6.91 -31.40
CA LYS A 509 4.31 -6.80 -29.99
C LYS A 509 4.90 -5.60 -29.27
N GLY A 510 6.16 -5.24 -29.56
CA GLY A 510 6.77 -4.02 -29.06
C GLY A 510 6.12 -2.76 -29.65
N ALA A 511 5.90 -2.74 -30.96
CA ALA A 511 5.25 -1.64 -31.66
C ALA A 511 3.79 -1.44 -31.21
N ASP A 512 3.03 -2.53 -31.06
CA ASP A 512 1.66 -2.52 -30.54
C ASP A 512 1.63 -1.95 -29.12
N TRP A 513 2.61 -2.32 -28.27
CA TRP A 513 2.71 -1.75 -26.92
C TRP A 513 3.00 -0.25 -26.94
N VAL A 514 3.91 0.23 -27.78
CA VAL A 514 4.19 1.67 -27.90
C VAL A 514 2.95 2.41 -28.41
N GLN A 515 2.31 1.87 -29.45
CA GLN A 515 1.12 2.46 -30.05
C GLN A 515 -0.04 2.51 -29.06
N ASP A 516 -0.25 1.48 -28.26
CA ASP A 516 -1.23 1.47 -27.17
C ASP A 516 -1.02 2.64 -26.20
N LYS A 517 0.22 2.89 -25.76
CA LYS A 517 0.52 4.02 -24.86
C LYS A 517 0.32 5.38 -25.52
N ILE A 518 0.62 5.50 -26.82
CA ILE A 518 0.36 6.70 -27.62
C ILE A 518 -1.15 6.93 -27.72
N CYS A 519 -1.92 5.90 -28.09
CA CYS A 519 -3.37 5.96 -28.25
C CYS A 519 -4.07 6.35 -26.94
N CYS A 520 -3.60 5.86 -25.80
CA CYS A 520 -4.15 6.24 -24.50
C CYS A 520 -3.96 7.74 -24.18
N LYS A 521 -2.98 8.45 -24.77
CA LYS A 521 -2.67 9.89 -24.58
C LYS A 521 -2.30 10.33 -23.14
N PHE A 522 -2.66 9.59 -22.10
CA PHE A 522 -2.28 9.86 -20.70
C PHE A 522 -1.20 8.91 -20.18
N ALA A 523 -0.89 7.82 -20.88
CA ALA A 523 -0.05 6.76 -20.33
C ALA A 523 1.42 7.21 -20.12
N PHE A 524 2.04 7.86 -21.10
CA PHE A 524 3.42 8.33 -20.95
C PHE A 524 3.58 9.42 -19.89
N PRO A 525 2.75 10.48 -19.85
CA PRO A 525 2.72 11.42 -18.72
C PRO A 525 2.43 10.74 -17.38
N GLY A 526 1.65 9.65 -17.38
CA GLY A 526 1.34 8.88 -16.18
C GLY A 526 2.49 8.03 -15.64
N ILE A 527 3.50 7.67 -16.44
CA ILE A 527 4.66 6.86 -16.00
C ILE A 527 5.97 7.65 -15.90
N CYS A 528 6.10 8.76 -16.64
CA CYS A 528 7.30 9.60 -16.64
C CYS A 528 6.97 11.03 -16.20
N TRP A 529 7.61 11.48 -15.11
CA TRP A 529 7.34 12.79 -14.53
C TRP A 529 7.61 13.95 -15.49
N GLU A 530 8.72 13.90 -16.25
CA GLU A 530 9.12 14.98 -17.18
C GLU A 530 8.09 15.22 -18.30
N ARG A 531 7.21 14.25 -18.55
CA ARG A 531 6.11 14.34 -19.51
C ARG A 531 4.79 14.73 -18.85
N SER A 532 4.76 14.79 -17.53
CA SER A 532 3.63 15.25 -16.73
C SER A 532 3.81 16.72 -16.36
N PHE A 533 2.71 17.33 -15.91
CA PHE A 533 2.72 18.65 -15.26
C PHE A 533 2.45 18.53 -13.76
N ILE A 534 2.57 17.33 -13.16
CA ILE A 534 2.48 17.19 -11.71
C ILE A 534 3.77 17.78 -11.11
N PRO A 535 3.73 18.68 -10.11
CA PRO A 535 4.92 19.21 -9.45
C PRO A 535 5.79 18.09 -8.90
N ARG A 536 7.10 18.23 -9.08
CA ARG A 536 8.09 17.20 -8.71
C ARG A 536 7.95 16.72 -7.26
N PRO A 537 7.80 17.60 -6.24
CA PRO A 537 7.63 17.16 -4.86
C PRO A 537 6.39 16.27 -4.69
N ILE A 538 5.27 16.65 -5.31
CA ILE A 538 4.02 15.89 -5.26
C ILE A 538 4.18 14.53 -5.93
N TRP A 539 4.83 14.47 -7.10
CA TRP A 539 5.12 13.22 -7.80
C TRP A 539 5.96 12.25 -6.96
N GLN A 540 6.98 12.76 -6.27
CA GLN A 540 7.89 11.94 -5.45
C GLN A 540 7.27 11.48 -4.12
N VAL A 541 6.37 12.27 -3.54
CA VAL A 541 5.67 11.93 -2.29
C VAL A 541 4.53 10.96 -2.52
N ALA A 542 3.83 11.05 -3.65
CA ALA A 542 2.75 10.12 -3.92
C ALA A 542 3.24 8.67 -3.93
N ASN A 543 2.39 7.76 -3.44
CA ASN A 543 2.71 6.35 -3.50
C ASN A 543 2.53 5.88 -4.95
N SER A 544 3.63 5.61 -5.65
CA SER A 544 3.59 5.08 -7.02
C SER A 544 3.09 3.64 -7.08
N THR A 545 2.88 2.99 -5.93
CA THR A 545 2.38 1.62 -5.82
C THR A 545 0.94 1.62 -5.32
N MET A 546 0.08 0.78 -5.92
CA MET A 546 -1.29 0.54 -5.43
C MET A 546 -1.34 -0.50 -4.29
N ASN A 547 -0.25 -0.70 -3.55
CA ASN A 547 -0.25 -1.62 -2.40
C ASN A 547 -1.37 -1.31 -1.39
N VAL A 548 -1.77 -0.04 -1.28
CA VAL A 548 -2.86 0.38 -0.38
C VAL A 548 -4.19 -0.22 -0.86
N LEU A 549 -4.53 -0.01 -2.14
CA LEU A 549 -5.80 -0.46 -2.71
C LEU A 549 -5.80 -1.97 -2.98
N GLU A 550 -4.68 -2.56 -3.41
CA GLU A 550 -4.53 -4.02 -3.55
C GLU A 550 -4.70 -4.73 -2.20
N SER A 551 -4.22 -4.13 -1.10
CA SER A 551 -4.46 -4.67 0.25
C SER A 551 -5.94 -4.55 0.65
N LEU A 552 -6.60 -3.43 0.31
CA LEU A 552 -8.04 -3.25 0.56
C LEU A 552 -8.87 -4.28 -0.22
N HIS A 553 -8.57 -4.46 -1.51
CA HIS A 553 -9.17 -5.51 -2.33
C HIS A 553 -8.89 -6.91 -1.78
N ALA A 554 -7.65 -7.21 -1.38
CA ALA A 554 -7.31 -8.52 -0.83
C ALA A 554 -8.05 -8.80 0.48
N ASP A 555 -8.11 -7.82 1.38
CA ASP A 555 -8.81 -7.94 2.66
C ASP A 555 -10.31 -8.14 2.43
N VAL A 556 -10.92 -7.32 1.58
CA VAL A 556 -12.37 -7.39 1.35
C VAL A 556 -12.78 -8.65 0.58
N ASN A 557 -11.90 -9.16 -0.28
CA ASN A 557 -12.10 -10.45 -0.96
C ASN A 557 -12.10 -11.64 0.02
N ARG A 558 -11.51 -11.51 1.21
CA ARG A 558 -11.61 -12.55 2.26
C ARG A 558 -13.02 -12.62 2.87
N GLU A 559 -13.78 -11.54 2.82
CA GLU A 559 -15.21 -11.54 3.20
C GLU A 559 -16.07 -12.30 2.18
N GLY A 560 -15.53 -12.60 1.00
CA GLY A 560 -16.14 -13.45 -0.01
C GLY A 560 -16.09 -12.85 -1.40
N LYS A 561 -15.90 -13.73 -2.39
CA LYS A 561 -15.97 -13.42 -3.82
C LYS A 561 -17.29 -13.94 -4.39
N PHE A 562 -17.70 -13.40 -5.55
CA PHE A 562 -18.92 -13.80 -6.25
C PHE A 562 -20.19 -13.66 -5.39
N CYS A 563 -20.25 -12.59 -4.59
CA CYS A 563 -21.43 -12.27 -3.82
C CYS A 563 -22.58 -11.87 -4.75
N SER A 564 -23.81 -12.12 -4.28
CA SER A 564 -24.97 -11.43 -4.83
C SER A 564 -24.83 -9.91 -4.63
N LEU A 565 -25.58 -9.10 -5.38
CA LEU A 565 -25.48 -7.64 -5.30
C LEU A 565 -25.73 -7.12 -3.88
N VAL A 566 -26.81 -7.58 -3.23
CA VAL A 566 -27.11 -7.23 -1.83
C VAL A 566 -26.01 -7.72 -0.88
N GLY A 567 -25.50 -8.94 -1.09
CA GLY A 567 -24.42 -9.50 -0.28
C GLY A 567 -23.11 -8.73 -0.41
N GLY A 568 -22.77 -8.30 -1.63
CA GLY A 568 -21.59 -7.48 -1.92
C GLY A 568 -21.66 -6.14 -1.20
N VAL A 569 -22.78 -5.42 -1.35
CA VAL A 569 -23.01 -4.13 -0.69
C VAL A 569 -22.96 -4.23 0.83
N LYS A 570 -23.64 -5.23 1.43
CA LYS A 570 -23.65 -5.43 2.89
C LYS A 570 -22.25 -5.76 3.45
N LYS A 571 -21.48 -6.61 2.74
CA LYS A 571 -20.10 -6.92 3.14
C LYS A 571 -19.16 -5.73 2.94
N GLY A 572 -19.36 -4.95 1.88
CA GLY A 572 -18.68 -3.67 1.67
C GLY A 572 -18.92 -2.71 2.82
N GLN A 573 -20.19 -2.52 3.19
CA GLN A 573 -20.60 -1.70 4.33
C GLN A 573 -19.90 -2.13 5.61
N PHE A 574 -19.98 -3.42 5.96
CA PHE A 574 -19.37 -3.94 7.17
C PHE A 574 -17.86 -3.67 7.24
N PHE A 575 -17.16 -3.90 6.13
CA PHE A 575 -15.71 -3.68 6.05
C PHE A 575 -15.35 -2.20 6.17
N ASP A 576 -16.08 -1.32 5.47
CA ASP A 576 -15.84 0.12 5.52
C ASP A 576 -16.13 0.69 6.92
N ASP A 577 -17.23 0.26 7.55
CA ASP A 577 -17.57 0.62 8.94
C ASP A 577 -16.48 0.16 9.92
N MET A 578 -15.94 -1.05 9.74
CA MET A 578 -14.82 -1.55 10.55
C MET A 578 -13.57 -0.67 10.40
N LYS A 579 -13.22 -0.24 9.18
CA LYS A 579 -12.07 0.64 8.94
C LYS A 579 -12.30 2.03 9.53
N LEU A 580 -13.50 2.59 9.37
CA LEU A 580 -13.87 3.88 9.96
C LEU A 580 -13.79 3.85 11.49
N ARG A 581 -14.35 2.82 12.14
CA ARG A 581 -14.24 2.64 13.60
C ARG A 581 -12.79 2.51 14.06
N SER A 582 -11.94 1.86 13.26
CA SER A 582 -10.51 1.73 13.57
C SER A 582 -9.79 3.09 13.51
N LEU A 583 -10.16 3.94 12.56
CA LEU A 583 -9.63 5.31 12.46
C LEU A 583 -10.13 6.18 13.61
N GLU A 584 -11.42 6.12 13.91
CA GLU A 584 -12.02 6.86 15.02
C GLU A 584 -11.39 6.45 16.36
N ALA A 585 -11.17 5.15 16.58
CA ALA A 585 -10.46 4.66 17.75
C ALA A 585 -9.04 5.24 17.83
N PHE A 586 -8.30 5.27 16.70
CA PHE A 586 -6.98 5.88 16.65
C PHE A 586 -7.02 7.39 16.92
N GLU A 587 -7.98 8.12 16.36
CA GLU A 587 -8.12 9.57 16.57
C GLU A 587 -8.49 9.91 18.01
N ARG A 588 -9.34 9.09 18.64
CA ARG A 588 -9.79 9.30 20.01
C ARG A 588 -8.74 8.90 21.04
N THR A 589 -7.99 7.82 20.79
CA THR A 589 -7.15 7.18 21.82
C THR A 589 -5.65 7.17 21.48
N GLY A 590 -5.28 7.44 20.23
CA GLY A 590 -3.92 7.25 19.70
C GLY A 590 -3.53 5.78 19.50
N VAL A 591 -4.39 4.83 19.89
CA VAL A 591 -4.11 3.40 19.82
C VAL A 591 -4.30 2.92 18.38
N ARG A 592 -3.23 2.34 17.83
CA ARG A 592 -3.27 1.74 16.50
C ARG A 592 -3.91 0.34 16.57
N PRO A 593 -4.63 -0.11 15.53
CA PRO A 593 -5.16 -1.48 15.47
C PRO A 593 -4.08 -2.57 15.49
N SER A 594 -2.82 -2.21 15.27
CA SER A 594 -1.68 -3.13 15.30
C SER A 594 -0.63 -2.70 16.32
N TYR A 595 -0.02 -3.68 16.99
CA TYR A 595 1.12 -3.48 17.90
C TYR A 595 2.37 -2.95 17.17
N LYS A 596 2.50 -3.20 15.86
CA LYS A 596 3.60 -2.67 15.04
C LYS A 596 3.59 -1.14 15.04
N SER A 597 4.75 -0.49 15.02
CA SER A 597 4.80 0.99 15.10
C SER A 597 4.09 1.63 13.90
N GLY A 598 4.07 0.92 12.76
CA GLY A 598 3.47 1.41 11.53
C GLY A 598 4.21 2.63 11.00
N HIS A 599 5.45 2.89 11.43
CA HIS A 599 6.20 4.03 10.95
C HIS A 599 6.62 3.82 9.48
N LYS A 600 6.60 4.90 8.68
CA LYS A 600 6.98 4.85 7.24
C LYS A 600 8.35 4.20 7.03
N SER A 601 9.28 4.40 7.96
CA SER A 601 10.62 3.81 7.88
C SER A 601 10.65 2.29 8.01
N GLU A 602 9.78 1.71 8.84
CA GLU A 602 9.69 0.24 8.98
C GLU A 602 9.13 -0.37 7.71
N ASN A 603 8.10 0.25 7.11
CA ASN A 603 7.51 -0.21 5.86
C ASN A 603 8.53 -0.16 4.71
N ILE A 604 9.32 0.93 4.62
CA ILE A 604 10.40 1.07 3.63
C ILE A 604 11.48 0.02 3.87
N SER A 605 11.94 -0.14 5.11
CA SER A 605 13.00 -1.11 5.46
C SER A 605 12.56 -2.54 5.18
N GLN A 606 11.33 -2.91 5.55
CA GLN A 606 10.78 -4.23 5.28
C GLN A 606 10.54 -4.46 3.78
N GLY A 607 10.14 -3.42 3.04
CA GLY A 607 10.05 -3.45 1.57
C GLY A 607 11.41 -3.76 0.93
N LEU A 608 12.45 -3.05 1.33
CA LEU A 608 13.82 -3.25 0.85
C LEU A 608 14.35 -4.63 1.22
N LYS A 609 14.15 -5.08 2.47
CA LYS A 609 14.50 -6.43 2.92
C LYS A 609 13.83 -7.51 2.07
N ARG A 610 12.53 -7.37 1.79
CA ARG A 610 11.80 -8.29 0.91
C ARG A 610 12.38 -8.30 -0.50
N SER A 611 12.69 -7.13 -1.06
CA SER A 611 13.32 -7.01 -2.37
C SER A 611 14.69 -7.68 -2.43
N MET A 612 15.53 -7.51 -1.39
CA MET A 612 16.84 -8.18 -1.29
C MET A 612 16.72 -9.69 -1.20
N VAL A 613 15.78 -10.19 -0.40
CA VAL A 613 15.53 -11.64 -0.26
C VAL A 613 15.05 -12.22 -1.59
N ALA A 614 14.13 -11.54 -2.29
CA ALA A 614 13.67 -11.96 -3.61
C ALA A 614 14.84 -11.99 -4.62
N ARG A 615 15.65 -10.93 -4.68
CA ARG A 615 16.84 -10.88 -5.54
C ARG A 615 17.81 -12.02 -5.24
N ARG A 616 18.10 -12.30 -3.97
CA ARG A 616 19.01 -13.38 -3.59
C ARG A 616 18.50 -14.75 -4.03
N LYS A 617 17.20 -15.00 -3.92
CA LYS A 617 16.58 -16.24 -4.44
C LYS A 617 16.69 -16.33 -5.96
N THR A 618 16.47 -15.21 -6.64
CA THR A 618 16.61 -15.12 -8.09
C THR A 618 18.02 -15.41 -8.58
N LEU A 619 19.02 -14.74 -7.99
CA LEU A 619 20.41 -14.98 -8.37
C LEU A 619 20.85 -16.40 -8.07
N ALA A 620 20.34 -17.01 -6.99
CA ALA A 620 20.59 -18.42 -6.70
C ALA A 620 19.95 -19.36 -7.75
N SER A 621 18.72 -19.08 -8.18
CA SER A 621 18.07 -19.82 -9.27
C SER A 621 18.82 -19.66 -10.61
N GLU A 622 19.35 -18.47 -10.88
CA GLU A 622 20.22 -18.23 -12.03
C GLU A 622 21.54 -19.01 -11.93
N ASP A 623 22.16 -19.08 -10.75
CA ASP A 623 23.33 -19.94 -10.50
C ASP A 623 23.00 -21.43 -10.75
N ASP A 624 21.82 -21.90 -10.34
CA ASP A 624 21.35 -23.27 -10.59
C ASP A 624 21.14 -23.55 -12.10
N ASN A 625 20.67 -22.54 -12.84
CA ASN A 625 20.56 -22.61 -14.30
C ASN A 625 21.94 -22.68 -14.96
N ILE A 626 22.92 -21.89 -14.49
CA ILE A 626 24.31 -21.97 -14.95
C ILE A 626 24.90 -23.34 -14.65
N HIS A 627 24.67 -23.90 -13.45
CA HIS A 627 25.08 -25.27 -13.13
C HIS A 627 24.49 -26.30 -14.09
N THR A 628 23.20 -26.17 -14.41
CA THR A 628 22.51 -27.06 -15.35
C THR A 628 23.07 -26.94 -16.76
N ALA A 629 23.33 -25.71 -17.23
CA ALA A 629 23.97 -25.44 -18.51
C ALA A 629 25.39 -26.04 -18.56
N ASN A 630 26.19 -25.82 -17.51
CA ASN A 630 27.53 -26.38 -17.38
C ASN A 630 27.53 -27.91 -17.40
N LYS A 631 26.56 -28.56 -16.75
CA LYS A 631 26.43 -30.03 -16.78
C LYS A 631 26.15 -30.54 -18.19
N ARG A 632 25.28 -29.87 -18.94
CA ARG A 632 24.98 -30.20 -20.34
C ARG A 632 26.19 -29.99 -21.25
N LEU A 633 26.89 -28.86 -21.10
CA LEU A 633 28.10 -28.56 -21.85
C LEU A 633 29.19 -29.61 -21.61
N ARG A 634 29.43 -30.00 -20.35
CA ARG A 634 30.38 -31.06 -20.02
C ARG A 634 30.01 -32.38 -20.68
N SER A 635 28.75 -32.82 -20.57
CA SER A 635 28.29 -34.06 -21.18
C SER A 635 28.50 -34.08 -22.70
N ALA A 636 28.11 -33.00 -23.38
CA ALA A 636 28.26 -32.89 -24.84
C ALA A 636 29.75 -32.84 -25.24
N ASN A 637 30.60 -32.17 -24.46
CA ASN A 637 32.04 -32.15 -24.70
C ASN A 637 32.69 -33.54 -24.48
N ASP A 638 32.23 -34.30 -23.49
CA ASP A 638 32.68 -35.67 -23.26
C ASP A 638 32.27 -36.59 -24.41
N ASP A 639 31.08 -36.40 -24.99
CA ASP A 639 30.62 -37.11 -26.20
C ASP A 639 31.50 -36.79 -27.42
N VAL A 640 31.85 -35.51 -27.63
CA VAL A 640 32.80 -35.09 -28.68
C VAL A 640 34.16 -35.76 -28.47
N SER A 641 34.65 -35.77 -27.23
CA SER A 641 35.95 -36.38 -26.88
C SER A 641 35.96 -37.89 -27.15
N ARG A 642 34.88 -38.60 -26.79
CA ARG A 642 34.69 -40.02 -27.10
C ARG A 642 34.63 -40.27 -28.61
N ALA A 643 33.82 -39.52 -29.34
CA ALA A 643 33.68 -39.68 -30.78
C ALA A 643 34.99 -39.38 -31.52
N SER A 644 35.80 -38.43 -31.04
CA SER A 644 37.12 -38.16 -31.60
C SER A 644 38.09 -39.31 -31.33
N THR A 645 38.04 -39.93 -30.15
CA THR A 645 38.86 -41.11 -29.82
C THR A 645 38.51 -42.30 -30.70
N ASP A 646 37.21 -42.57 -30.88
CA ASP A 646 36.70 -43.63 -31.76
C ASP A 646 37.15 -43.41 -33.21
N LEU A 647 37.09 -42.17 -33.69
CA LEU A 647 37.57 -41.81 -35.03
C LEU A 647 39.06 -42.10 -35.19
N SER A 648 39.89 -41.67 -34.24
CA SER A 648 41.34 -41.93 -34.29
C SER A 648 41.70 -43.42 -34.16
N GLN A 649 40.88 -44.23 -33.49
CA GLN A 649 41.06 -45.68 -33.46
C GLN A 649 40.66 -46.33 -34.79
N ALA A 650 39.54 -45.92 -35.38
CA ALA A 650 39.11 -46.41 -36.68
C ALA A 650 40.10 -46.06 -37.79
N GLN A 651 40.68 -44.85 -37.75
CA GLN A 651 41.76 -44.43 -38.66
C GLN A 651 43.00 -45.33 -38.54
N ARG A 652 43.51 -45.55 -37.32
CA ARG A 652 44.67 -46.43 -37.09
C ARG A 652 44.44 -47.88 -37.52
N ARG A 653 43.22 -48.40 -37.33
CA ARG A 653 42.86 -49.76 -37.78
C ARG A 653 42.83 -49.87 -39.30
N LEU A 654 42.31 -48.85 -39.99
CA LEU A 654 42.31 -48.81 -41.45
C LEU A 654 43.73 -48.64 -42.01
N GLU A 655 44.57 -47.80 -41.40
CA GLU A 655 45.99 -47.65 -41.76
C GLU A 655 46.75 -48.98 -41.63
N SER A 656 46.40 -49.80 -40.63
CA SER A 656 47.01 -51.11 -40.43
C SER A 656 46.50 -52.19 -41.40
N TYR A 657 45.29 -52.03 -41.95
CA TYR A 657 44.63 -53.00 -42.84
C TYR A 657 43.79 -52.29 -43.93
N PRO A 658 44.43 -51.76 -44.98
CA PRO A 658 43.79 -50.84 -45.93
C PRO A 658 42.71 -51.49 -46.81
N GLU A 659 42.82 -52.78 -47.10
CA GLU A 659 41.91 -53.51 -48.00
C GLU A 659 40.68 -54.11 -47.29
N ASN A 660 40.52 -53.86 -45.99
CA ASN A 660 39.39 -54.41 -45.24
C ASN A 660 38.16 -53.50 -45.32
N ASP A 661 37.19 -53.89 -46.16
CA ASP A 661 35.89 -53.22 -46.34
C ASP A 661 35.07 -53.05 -45.03
N GLY A 662 35.35 -53.85 -44.00
CA GLY A 662 34.79 -53.69 -42.66
C GLY A 662 35.31 -52.43 -41.98
N PHE A 663 36.62 -52.18 -42.03
CA PHE A 663 37.24 -51.01 -41.42
C PHE A 663 36.94 -49.70 -42.16
N VAL A 664 36.80 -49.75 -43.49
CA VAL A 664 36.31 -48.60 -44.28
C VAL A 664 34.90 -48.18 -43.84
N ARG A 665 34.02 -49.15 -43.56
CA ARG A 665 32.67 -48.88 -43.03
C ARG A 665 32.70 -48.38 -41.59
N GLU A 666 33.60 -48.90 -40.75
CA GLU A 666 33.80 -48.45 -39.37
C GLU A 666 34.25 -46.98 -39.32
N LEU A 667 35.21 -46.59 -40.17
CA LEU A 667 35.69 -45.21 -40.28
C LEU A 667 34.56 -44.24 -40.67
N LYS A 668 33.81 -44.54 -41.73
CA LYS A 668 32.66 -43.72 -42.15
C LYS A 668 31.61 -43.58 -41.05
N LYS A 669 31.41 -44.61 -40.24
CA LYS A 669 30.48 -44.57 -39.09
C LYS A 669 31.03 -43.68 -37.96
N ALA A 670 32.32 -43.74 -37.68
CA ALA A 670 32.98 -42.90 -36.68
C ALA A 670 32.97 -41.42 -37.10
N GLU A 671 33.21 -41.11 -38.38
CA GLU A 671 33.13 -39.74 -38.93
C GLU A 671 31.72 -39.14 -38.75
N ARG A 672 30.68 -39.89 -39.11
CA ARG A 672 29.28 -39.47 -38.91
C ARG A 672 28.94 -39.23 -37.44
N ARG A 673 29.44 -40.09 -36.54
CA ARG A 673 29.24 -39.94 -35.09
C ARG A 673 29.93 -38.69 -34.56
N LYS A 674 31.17 -38.41 -35.01
CA LYS A 674 31.88 -37.18 -34.66
C LYS A 674 31.12 -35.94 -35.15
N GLY A 675 30.72 -35.90 -36.42
CA GLY A 675 29.95 -34.79 -36.95
C GLY A 675 28.62 -34.53 -36.22
N ALA A 676 27.93 -35.60 -35.79
CA ALA A 676 26.73 -35.47 -34.97
C ALA A 676 27.01 -34.94 -33.55
N ALA A 677 28.09 -35.40 -32.91
CA ALA A 677 28.50 -34.91 -31.59
C ALA A 677 28.93 -33.44 -31.63
N ASP A 678 29.68 -33.02 -32.65
CA ASP A 678 30.10 -31.63 -32.85
C ASP A 678 28.87 -30.71 -33.07
N ALA A 679 27.90 -31.17 -33.87
CA ALA A 679 26.66 -30.43 -34.10
C ALA A 679 25.79 -30.30 -32.83
N ASP A 680 25.71 -31.34 -32.01
CA ASP A 680 24.99 -31.29 -30.72
C ASP A 680 25.71 -30.38 -29.72
N PHE A 681 27.05 -30.44 -29.63
CA PHE A 681 27.83 -29.54 -28.80
C PHE A 681 27.62 -28.07 -29.20
N ALA A 682 27.66 -27.75 -30.50
CA ALA A 682 27.39 -26.39 -31.00
C ALA A 682 25.98 -25.91 -30.64
N LYS A 683 24.97 -26.79 -30.74
CA LYS A 683 23.59 -26.49 -30.33
C LYS A 683 23.47 -26.24 -28.83
N VAL A 684 24.12 -27.06 -28.00
CA VAL A 684 24.14 -26.90 -26.54
C VAL A 684 24.85 -25.60 -26.16
N LEU A 685 25.96 -25.26 -26.81
CA LEU A 685 26.69 -24.01 -26.61
C LEU A 685 25.85 -22.77 -26.96
N ALA A 686 25.18 -22.80 -28.10
CA ALA A 686 24.25 -21.73 -28.49
C ALA A 686 23.12 -21.56 -27.47
N SER A 687 22.52 -22.66 -27.00
CA SER A 687 21.45 -22.61 -25.99
C SER A 687 21.95 -22.12 -24.62
N SER A 688 23.18 -22.46 -24.24
CA SER A 688 23.79 -22.11 -22.94
C SER A 688 24.30 -20.67 -22.91
N SER A 689 24.51 -20.04 -24.07
CA SER A 689 24.90 -18.63 -24.15
C SER A 689 23.84 -17.68 -23.58
N SER A 690 22.58 -18.12 -23.51
CA SER A 690 21.47 -17.38 -22.89
C SER A 690 21.62 -17.14 -21.38
N VAL A 691 22.45 -17.94 -20.69
CA VAL A 691 22.73 -17.78 -19.25
C VAL A 691 24.08 -17.09 -18.98
N LYS A 692 24.78 -16.60 -20.01
CA LYS A 692 26.03 -15.87 -19.85
C LYS A 692 25.79 -14.52 -19.17
N GLY A 693 26.51 -14.24 -18.08
CA GLY A 693 26.42 -12.97 -17.36
C GLY A 693 25.24 -12.86 -16.38
N THR A 694 24.55 -13.97 -16.10
CA THR A 694 23.52 -14.04 -15.05
C THR A 694 24.11 -14.57 -13.73
N GLY A 695 23.29 -14.63 -12.66
CA GLY A 695 23.67 -15.25 -11.40
C GLY A 695 24.48 -14.34 -10.47
N THR A 696 24.99 -14.92 -9.39
CA THR A 696 25.75 -14.20 -8.36
C THR A 696 27.21 -13.93 -8.76
N GLY A 697 27.68 -14.53 -9.86
CA GLY A 697 29.09 -14.57 -10.23
C GLY A 697 29.91 -15.63 -9.47
N ARG A 698 29.29 -16.41 -8.58
CA ARG A 698 29.95 -17.56 -7.91
C ARG A 698 30.17 -18.75 -8.84
N VAL A 699 29.33 -18.85 -9.87
CA VAL A 699 29.34 -19.95 -10.84
C VAL A 699 29.57 -19.34 -12.22
N GLY A 700 30.72 -19.60 -12.81
CA GLY A 700 31.02 -19.20 -14.19
C GLY A 700 30.43 -20.19 -15.20
N LEU A 701 29.99 -19.68 -16.34
CA LEU A 701 29.67 -20.53 -17.50
C LEU A 701 30.97 -21.09 -18.08
N LEU A 702 31.04 -22.40 -18.24
CA LEU A 702 32.19 -23.12 -18.80
C LEU A 702 32.15 -22.98 -20.33
N LEU A 703 32.66 -21.87 -20.83
CA LEU A 703 32.91 -21.69 -22.25
C LEU A 703 34.25 -22.35 -22.60
N PRO A 704 34.39 -23.00 -23.78
CA PRO A 704 35.70 -23.34 -24.28
C PRO A 704 36.54 -22.06 -24.40
N ASN A 705 37.83 -22.15 -24.07
CA ASN A 705 38.75 -21.02 -24.25
C ASN A 705 38.72 -20.64 -25.74
N ASP A 706 38.35 -19.40 -26.06
CA ASP A 706 38.57 -18.86 -27.40
C ASP A 706 40.09 -18.88 -27.66
N PRO A 707 40.56 -19.40 -28.81
CA PRO A 707 41.95 -19.25 -29.22
C PRO A 707 42.31 -17.79 -29.51
#